data_AF-A0A3C0AGN4-F1
#
_entry.id   AF-A0A3C0AGN4-F1
#
_cell.length_a   1.000
_cell.length_b   1.000
_cell.length_c   1.000
_cell.angle_alpha   90.00
_cell.angle_beta   90.00
_cell.angle_gamma   90.00
#
_symmetry.space_group_name_H-M   'P 1'
#
loop_
_entity.id
_entity.type
_entity.pdbx_description
1 polymer ?
#
loop_
_entity_poly.entity_id
_entity_poly.type
_entity_poly.pdbx_seq_one_letter_code
_entity_poly.pdbx_strand_id
1 'polypeptide(L)'
;RTAVLQVSLSAPVDGDVFVDFATADQTATSPDDYAETTGTLQFHAGEQMKTITVPIVNSTPLEAYRSFLVNLSHVQSDGLIVTIADNQAEVTIIDSIPLRLSIDNVKVDEAEGTATLYVSLNQAIDSPFSVDFHTDSHTALPTSDYTETSGTLFFASQQTTKVITIPLVNDDVIEPDEIFLVSLENIQSSNYLIEFGDDQAFVKIEDDDTPPLIISNDSDFVLQQRLSADPTYANHTADYFGRSIAIDGDTMVVGVPELLLSGKAAYPDAGPGAVYVYTRNQNGTATDQTDDIWDFQTALTPDEFQDNHSSFGSSIAVYGDTIVVGAKHESSGTVYIFTRSGSGWTSQPPQVESVTIQGLYNTAQFGSAVAIYEDTIVVGAEGGRTGNVNSSGAAYILEKQGETWAAPKISDIKPADLHSLDAFGNAVAIHGDLIVVGARYAGPNGYWSGAAYVVTKNGADWSTLSPTIAKLLPRNGTELGRFGSKVATNGVDVAISSVKKDSNSYAIGSVQIFTRNGTDWSTLAPSEVIFDSGIQYDEFGSDLALTADRLIVGAENVSKTYIYRKTGSTWYSTTLDQVISPGAGSNIGFGYGVATSGNTIVIGAPENDSVGSNSGSIFTYEKTGSNNWAQSDELLPGENQPSHNGADRFGNTIATDGDYM
;
A
#
# COMPACT_ATOMS: atom_id res chain seq x y z
N ARG A 1 -41.50 -37.53 26.49
CA ARG A 1 -40.24 -38.08 25.93
C ARG A 1 -39.98 -39.44 26.59
N THR A 2 -38.95 -40.20 26.22
CA THR A 2 -38.67 -41.49 26.88
C THR A 2 -37.18 -41.70 27.08
N ALA A 3 -36.79 -42.23 28.25
CA ALA A 3 -35.48 -42.82 28.45
C ALA A 3 -35.54 -44.29 28.01
N VAL A 4 -34.55 -44.74 27.25
CA VAL A 4 -34.46 -46.13 26.76
C VAL A 4 -33.19 -46.75 27.32
N LEU A 5 -33.35 -47.77 28.16
CA LEU A 5 -32.24 -48.51 28.76
C LEU A 5 -32.14 -49.88 28.10
N GLN A 6 -30.92 -50.33 27.83
CA GLN A 6 -30.67 -51.67 27.32
C GLN A 6 -30.32 -52.61 28.48
N VAL A 7 -30.96 -53.77 28.51
CA VAL A 7 -30.66 -54.86 29.44
C VAL A 7 -30.15 -56.04 28.62
N SER A 8 -28.97 -56.54 28.97
CA SER A 8 -28.25 -57.54 28.17
C SER A 8 -27.86 -58.78 28.96
N LEU A 9 -27.97 -59.95 28.34
CA LEU A 9 -27.31 -61.17 28.80
C LEU A 9 -25.89 -61.26 28.23
N SER A 10 -24.91 -61.58 29.06
CA SER A 10 -23.50 -61.71 28.66
C SER A 10 -23.23 -62.85 27.67
N ALA A 11 -24.16 -63.80 27.56
CA ALA A 11 -24.14 -64.91 26.61
C ALA A 11 -25.58 -65.37 26.30
N PRO A 12 -25.85 -65.99 25.14
CA PRO A 12 -27.15 -66.60 24.87
C PRO A 12 -27.38 -67.81 25.78
N VAL A 13 -28.64 -68.05 26.12
CA VAL A 13 -29.08 -69.15 26.99
C VAL A 13 -30.14 -70.00 26.30
N ASP A 14 -30.19 -71.31 26.59
CA ASP A 14 -31.05 -72.29 25.91
C ASP A 14 -32.43 -72.46 26.58
N GLY A 15 -32.94 -71.39 27.19
CA GLY A 15 -34.22 -71.36 27.89
C GLY A 15 -34.65 -69.93 28.21
N ASP A 16 -35.92 -69.76 28.53
CA ASP A 16 -36.48 -68.43 28.83
C ASP A 16 -35.93 -67.90 30.17
N VAL A 17 -35.56 -66.61 30.19
CA VAL A 17 -35.14 -65.89 31.39
C VAL A 17 -36.08 -64.72 31.63
N PHE A 18 -36.60 -64.63 32.85
CA PHE A 18 -37.44 -63.53 33.31
C PHE A 18 -36.66 -62.68 34.31
N VAL A 19 -36.70 -61.36 34.15
CA VAL A 19 -36.09 -60.41 35.10
C VAL A 19 -37.08 -59.29 35.35
N ASP A 20 -37.43 -59.08 36.62
CA ASP A 20 -38.29 -57.98 37.02
C ASP A 20 -37.49 -56.67 37.04
N PHE A 21 -38.13 -55.56 36.67
CA PHE A 21 -37.57 -54.23 36.80
C PHE A 21 -38.58 -53.27 37.43
N ALA A 22 -38.06 -52.29 38.16
CA ALA A 22 -38.83 -51.19 38.70
C ALA A 22 -37.99 -49.91 38.73
N THR A 23 -38.61 -48.78 38.37
CA THR A 23 -38.04 -47.46 38.63
C THR A 23 -38.04 -47.15 40.13
N ALA A 24 -37.08 -46.35 40.60
CA ALA A 24 -37.05 -45.82 41.96
C ALA A 24 -36.60 -44.36 41.95
N ASP A 25 -37.29 -43.53 42.73
CA ASP A 25 -36.99 -42.10 42.85
C ASP A 25 -35.59 -41.85 43.41
N GLN A 26 -34.95 -40.78 42.92
CA GLN A 26 -33.87 -40.10 43.63
C GLN A 26 -34.18 -38.61 43.72
N THR A 27 -33.54 -37.78 42.89
CA THR A 27 -33.84 -36.34 42.77
C THR A 27 -34.93 -36.06 41.74
N ALA A 28 -35.14 -36.99 40.81
CA ALA A 28 -36.35 -37.10 39.99
C ALA A 28 -37.37 -38.01 40.69
N THR A 29 -38.63 -37.58 40.70
CA THR A 29 -39.75 -38.26 41.36
C THR A 29 -40.91 -38.54 40.40
N SER A 30 -41.69 -39.58 40.67
CA SER A 30 -42.92 -39.86 39.91
C SER A 30 -44.16 -39.32 40.65
N PRO A 31 -45.14 -38.68 39.95
CA PRO A 31 -45.28 -38.54 38.49
C PRO A 31 -44.66 -37.26 37.91
N ASP A 32 -43.94 -36.46 38.70
CA ASP A 32 -43.57 -35.10 38.31
C ASP A 32 -42.48 -35.06 37.23
N ASP A 33 -41.45 -35.91 37.32
CA ASP A 33 -40.29 -35.93 36.42
C ASP A 33 -40.33 -37.11 35.43
N TYR A 34 -40.87 -38.24 35.88
CA TYR A 34 -41.01 -39.45 35.06
C TYR A 34 -42.22 -40.27 35.50
N ALA A 35 -42.73 -41.14 34.63
CA ALA A 35 -43.79 -42.08 34.98
C ALA A 35 -43.21 -43.37 35.57
N GLU A 36 -43.61 -43.73 36.79
CA GLU A 36 -43.23 -44.97 37.44
C GLU A 36 -43.47 -46.14 36.49
N THR A 37 -42.42 -46.91 36.21
CA THR A 37 -42.46 -48.01 35.24
C THR A 37 -41.92 -49.27 35.90
N THR A 38 -42.75 -50.31 35.93
CA THR A 38 -42.40 -51.63 36.45
C THR A 38 -42.81 -52.72 35.46
N GLY A 39 -42.13 -53.86 35.45
CA GLY A 39 -42.54 -55.00 34.65
C GLY A 39 -41.56 -56.15 34.72
N THR A 40 -41.79 -57.16 33.88
CA THR A 40 -40.89 -58.33 33.74
C THR A 40 -40.40 -58.39 32.30
N LEU A 41 -39.08 -58.38 32.11
CA LEU A 41 -38.45 -58.66 30.82
C LEU A 41 -38.39 -60.17 30.62
N GLN A 42 -38.88 -60.67 29.48
CA GLN A 42 -38.74 -62.08 29.06
C GLN A 42 -37.73 -62.17 27.92
N PHE A 43 -36.59 -62.77 28.16
CA PHE A 43 -35.64 -63.18 27.12
C PHE A 43 -36.01 -64.57 26.66
N HIS A 44 -36.34 -64.75 25.38
CA HIS A 44 -36.52 -66.08 24.82
C HIS A 44 -35.16 -66.79 24.62
N ALA A 45 -35.16 -68.11 24.48
CA ALA A 45 -33.95 -68.87 24.18
C ALA A 45 -33.17 -68.26 22.99
N GLY A 46 -31.88 -67.98 23.21
CA GLY A 46 -30.98 -67.31 22.26
C GLY A 46 -31.08 -65.78 22.18
N GLU A 47 -32.07 -65.14 22.80
CA GLU A 47 -32.19 -63.68 22.86
C GLU A 47 -31.28 -63.10 23.96
N GLN A 48 -30.57 -62.00 23.65
CA GLN A 48 -29.60 -61.41 24.58
C GLN A 48 -29.88 -59.96 24.95
N MET A 49 -30.82 -59.28 24.27
CA MET A 49 -31.05 -57.85 24.46
C MET A 49 -32.54 -57.58 24.62
N LYS A 50 -32.90 -56.84 25.66
CA LYS A 50 -34.21 -56.21 25.81
C LYS A 50 -34.04 -54.74 26.15
N THR A 51 -35.10 -53.97 25.96
CA THR A 51 -35.12 -52.56 26.34
C THR A 51 -36.18 -52.30 27.39
N ILE A 52 -35.85 -51.43 28.33
CA ILE A 52 -36.79 -50.77 29.23
C ILE A 52 -37.02 -49.37 28.68
N THR A 53 -38.29 -48.97 28.56
CA THR A 53 -38.66 -47.61 28.13
C THR A 53 -39.41 -46.93 29.26
N VAL A 54 -38.86 -45.85 29.78
CA VAL A 54 -39.46 -45.05 30.86
C VAL A 54 -39.93 -43.72 30.29
N PRO A 55 -41.24 -43.37 30.37
CA PRO A 55 -41.73 -42.06 29.96
C PRO A 55 -41.17 -40.96 30.85
N ILE A 56 -40.57 -39.93 30.22
CA ILE A 56 -40.09 -38.71 30.87
C ILE A 56 -41.14 -37.61 30.71
N VAL A 57 -41.50 -37.00 31.82
CA VAL A 57 -42.43 -35.88 31.92
C VAL A 57 -41.65 -34.59 31.69
N ASN A 58 -42.22 -33.69 30.89
CA ASN A 58 -41.59 -32.41 30.60
C ASN A 58 -42.25 -31.35 31.46
N SER A 59 -41.46 -30.69 32.28
CA SER A 59 -41.85 -29.61 33.19
C SER A 59 -41.47 -28.24 32.61
N THR A 60 -42.09 -27.20 33.16
CA THR A 60 -41.65 -25.80 33.09
C THR A 60 -41.82 -25.20 34.49
N PRO A 61 -40.91 -24.38 35.03
CA PRO A 61 -39.74 -23.70 34.42
C PRO A 61 -38.46 -24.58 34.33
N LEU A 62 -37.32 -24.00 33.90
CA LEU A 62 -36.00 -24.63 33.84
C LEU A 62 -35.63 -25.34 35.16
N GLU A 63 -35.14 -26.57 35.07
CA GLU A 63 -34.68 -27.35 36.22
C GLU A 63 -33.23 -27.82 36.09
N ALA A 64 -32.56 -28.02 37.24
CA ALA A 64 -31.25 -28.67 37.31
C ALA A 64 -31.34 -30.15 36.90
N TYR A 65 -30.19 -30.78 36.66
CA TYR A 65 -30.12 -32.23 36.45
C TYR A 65 -30.81 -32.99 37.58
N ARG A 66 -31.74 -33.86 37.23
CA ARG A 66 -32.42 -34.77 38.17
C ARG A 66 -32.17 -36.20 37.75
N SER A 67 -32.10 -37.14 38.69
CA SER A 67 -31.89 -38.55 38.38
C SER A 67 -32.90 -39.47 39.06
N PHE A 68 -33.15 -40.61 38.44
CA PHE A 68 -33.88 -41.74 39.03
C PHE A 68 -33.15 -43.03 38.70
N LEU A 69 -33.48 -44.11 39.41
CA LEU A 69 -32.87 -45.42 39.23
C LEU A 69 -33.83 -46.37 38.50
N VAL A 70 -33.26 -47.32 37.77
CA VAL A 70 -33.95 -48.50 37.25
C VAL A 70 -33.29 -49.72 37.87
N ASN A 71 -34.00 -50.41 38.74
CA ASN A 71 -33.50 -51.57 39.47
C ASN A 71 -33.98 -52.87 38.81
N LEU A 72 -33.06 -53.81 38.63
CA LEU A 72 -33.35 -55.19 38.22
C LEU A 72 -33.46 -56.09 39.46
N SER A 73 -34.45 -56.98 39.47
CA SER A 73 -34.70 -57.90 40.58
C SER A 73 -35.33 -59.21 40.10
N HIS A 74 -35.48 -60.17 41.02
CA HIS A 74 -36.24 -61.41 40.80
C HIS A 74 -35.95 -62.12 39.47
N VAL A 75 -34.68 -62.51 39.25
CA VAL A 75 -34.33 -63.34 38.10
C VAL A 75 -34.92 -64.75 38.24
N GLN A 76 -35.64 -65.21 37.22
CA GLN A 76 -36.21 -66.55 37.13
C GLN A 76 -35.76 -67.20 35.83
N SER A 77 -35.17 -68.40 35.94
CA SER A 77 -34.67 -69.15 34.79
C SER A 77 -34.72 -70.64 35.12
N ASP A 78 -35.73 -71.34 34.61
CA ASP A 78 -36.06 -72.74 34.97
C ASP A 78 -34.87 -73.69 34.72
N GLY A 79 -34.13 -74.04 35.79
CA GLY A 79 -32.97 -74.92 35.74
C GLY A 79 -31.65 -74.31 35.24
N LEU A 80 -31.65 -73.05 34.80
CA LEU A 80 -30.44 -72.31 34.39
C LEU A 80 -29.88 -71.49 35.56
N ILE A 81 -28.55 -71.30 35.59
CA ILE A 81 -27.91 -70.39 36.56
C ILE A 81 -27.69 -69.04 35.87
N VAL A 82 -28.58 -68.09 36.14
CA VAL A 82 -28.47 -66.69 35.69
C VAL A 82 -28.39 -65.80 36.92
N THR A 83 -27.42 -64.88 36.93
CA THR A 83 -27.18 -63.93 38.04
C THR A 83 -27.19 -62.50 37.53
N ILE A 84 -27.68 -61.56 38.34
CA ILE A 84 -27.63 -60.13 38.02
C ILE A 84 -26.24 -59.61 38.43
N ALA A 85 -25.41 -59.28 37.43
CA ALA A 85 -24.06 -58.75 37.66
C ALA A 85 -24.08 -57.24 37.97
N ASP A 86 -24.99 -56.52 37.32
CA ASP A 86 -25.30 -55.11 37.56
C ASP A 86 -26.82 -54.98 37.68
N ASN A 87 -27.28 -54.59 38.86
CA ASN A 87 -28.70 -54.57 39.20
C ASN A 87 -29.32 -53.18 39.16
N GLN A 88 -28.59 -52.14 38.76
CA GLN A 88 -29.06 -50.77 38.88
C GLN A 88 -28.48 -49.89 37.78
N ALA A 89 -29.34 -49.18 37.07
CA ALA A 89 -28.95 -48.10 36.17
C ALA A 89 -29.46 -46.76 36.70
N GLU A 90 -28.64 -45.73 36.62
CA GLU A 90 -29.06 -44.35 36.90
C GLU A 90 -29.37 -43.61 35.60
N VAL A 91 -30.53 -42.95 35.56
CA VAL A 91 -30.95 -42.10 34.44
C VAL A 91 -30.92 -40.66 34.91
N THR A 92 -30.12 -39.82 34.27
CA THR A 92 -30.11 -38.36 34.48
C THR A 92 -30.98 -37.68 33.42
N ILE A 93 -31.97 -36.92 33.87
CA ILE A 93 -32.84 -36.07 33.07
C ILE A 93 -32.17 -34.70 32.92
N ILE A 94 -31.96 -34.30 31.67
CA ILE A 94 -31.45 -32.98 31.29
C ILE A 94 -32.64 -32.20 30.72
N ASP A 95 -32.87 -31.00 31.22
CA ASP A 95 -33.90 -30.10 30.71
C ASP A 95 -33.61 -29.74 29.23
N SER A 96 -34.65 -29.55 28.45
CA SER A 96 -34.52 -29.14 27.04
C SER A 96 -34.56 -27.64 26.80
N ILE A 97 -34.72 -26.82 27.84
CA ILE A 97 -34.61 -25.37 27.73
C ILE A 97 -33.12 -25.02 27.57
N PRO A 98 -32.69 -24.45 26.43
CA PRO A 98 -31.27 -24.20 26.17
C PRO A 98 -30.75 -23.05 27.03
N LEU A 99 -29.68 -23.33 27.79
CA LEU A 99 -28.86 -22.33 28.44
C LEU A 99 -27.73 -21.94 27.49
N ARG A 100 -27.73 -20.68 27.04
CA ARG A 100 -26.76 -20.17 26.08
C ARG A 100 -25.91 -19.08 26.71
N LEU A 101 -24.60 -19.29 26.70
CA LEU A 101 -23.61 -18.28 27.07
C LEU A 101 -23.11 -17.58 25.80
N SER A 102 -23.11 -16.25 25.81
CA SER A 102 -22.66 -15.43 24.69
C SER A 102 -21.76 -14.30 25.17
N ILE A 103 -20.82 -13.87 24.34
CA ILE A 103 -20.03 -12.64 24.52
C ILE A 103 -20.45 -11.60 23.47
N ASP A 104 -20.34 -10.31 23.78
CA ASP A 104 -20.66 -9.23 22.86
C ASP A 104 -19.43 -8.70 22.11
N ASN A 105 -19.67 -8.19 20.90
CA ASN A 105 -18.65 -7.45 20.15
C ASN A 105 -18.56 -6.02 20.68
N VAL A 106 -17.36 -5.47 20.69
CA VAL A 106 -17.09 -4.12 21.17
C VAL A 106 -16.41 -3.31 20.08
N LYS A 107 -16.81 -2.05 19.97
CA LYS A 107 -16.07 -1.01 19.25
C LYS A 107 -15.67 0.03 20.29
N VAL A 108 -14.39 0.34 20.37
CA VAL A 108 -13.82 1.14 21.44
C VAL A 108 -12.73 2.04 20.87
N ASP A 109 -12.67 3.25 21.40
CA ASP A 109 -11.64 4.23 21.11
C ASP A 109 -10.38 3.88 21.92
N GLU A 110 -9.22 3.93 21.27
CA GLU A 110 -7.94 3.55 21.86
C GLU A 110 -7.64 4.34 23.16
N ALA A 111 -8.07 5.60 23.23
CA ALA A 111 -7.91 6.48 24.39
C ALA A 111 -8.69 6.05 25.64
N GLU A 112 -9.70 5.18 25.49
CA GLU A 112 -10.46 4.66 26.62
C GLU A 112 -9.58 3.75 27.51
N GLY A 113 -8.42 3.31 27.01
CA GLY A 113 -7.40 2.56 27.73
C GLY A 113 -7.80 1.13 28.08
N THR A 114 -9.07 0.76 27.92
CA THR A 114 -9.56 -0.62 28.09
C THR A 114 -10.77 -0.91 27.19
N ALA A 115 -10.80 -2.10 26.58
CA ALA A 115 -12.01 -2.67 25.99
C ALA A 115 -12.79 -3.46 27.05
N THR A 116 -14.11 -3.22 27.17
CA THR A 116 -14.97 -3.89 28.16
C THR A 116 -16.04 -4.73 27.48
N LEU A 117 -15.95 -6.06 27.63
CA LEU A 117 -16.88 -7.02 27.05
C LEU A 117 -17.77 -7.66 28.14
N TYR A 118 -19.02 -7.95 27.80
CA TYR A 118 -20.01 -8.60 28.66
C TYR A 118 -20.28 -10.03 28.20
N VAL A 119 -19.90 -10.99 29.05
CA VAL A 119 -20.27 -12.39 28.89
C VAL A 119 -21.60 -12.64 29.60
N SER A 120 -22.63 -13.04 28.86
CA SER A 120 -24.02 -13.14 29.32
C SER A 120 -24.63 -14.53 29.12
N LEU A 121 -25.24 -15.04 30.18
CA LEU A 121 -26.10 -16.23 30.18
C LEU A 121 -27.56 -15.80 29.98
N ASN A 122 -28.27 -16.45 29.05
CA ASN A 122 -29.63 -16.06 28.65
C ASN A 122 -30.72 -16.14 29.74
N GLN A 123 -30.45 -16.78 30.87
CA GLN A 123 -31.31 -16.81 32.05
C GLN A 123 -30.50 -17.16 33.32
N ALA A 124 -30.99 -16.75 34.49
CA ALA A 124 -30.34 -17.06 35.76
C ALA A 124 -30.52 -18.54 36.14
N ILE A 125 -29.47 -19.14 36.71
CA ILE A 125 -29.49 -20.51 37.24
C ILE A 125 -29.05 -20.52 38.71
N ASP A 126 -29.53 -21.48 39.49
CA ASP A 126 -29.31 -21.52 40.94
C ASP A 126 -27.98 -22.18 41.36
N SER A 127 -27.13 -22.55 40.38
CA SER A 127 -25.82 -23.18 40.59
C SER A 127 -24.69 -22.33 39.98
N PRO A 128 -23.52 -22.23 40.63
CA PRO A 128 -22.37 -21.58 40.01
C PRO A 128 -21.80 -22.40 38.84
N PHE A 129 -21.10 -21.72 37.93
CA PHE A 129 -20.34 -22.31 36.82
C PHE A 129 -19.15 -21.42 36.45
N SER A 130 -18.22 -21.95 35.65
CA SER A 130 -17.11 -21.16 35.11
C SER A 130 -16.90 -21.36 33.61
N VAL A 131 -16.21 -20.41 32.98
CA VAL A 131 -15.79 -20.44 31.58
C VAL A 131 -14.41 -19.80 31.47
N ASP A 132 -13.55 -20.33 30.62
CA ASP A 132 -12.23 -19.76 30.35
C ASP A 132 -12.30 -18.80 29.16
N PHE A 133 -11.37 -17.85 29.09
CA PHE A 133 -11.24 -16.95 27.94
C PHE A 133 -9.78 -16.63 27.64
N HIS A 134 -9.50 -16.29 26.38
CA HIS A 134 -8.23 -15.74 25.94
C HIS A 134 -8.43 -14.75 24.78
N THR A 135 -7.47 -13.86 24.60
CA THR A 135 -7.38 -12.97 23.43
C THR A 135 -6.55 -13.61 22.33
N ASP A 136 -6.95 -13.45 21.07
CA ASP A 136 -6.18 -13.80 19.88
C ASP A 136 -5.97 -12.58 18.99
N SER A 137 -4.75 -12.43 18.48
CA SER A 137 -4.39 -11.35 17.54
C SER A 137 -5.12 -11.52 16.21
N HIS A 138 -5.47 -10.42 15.54
CA HIS A 138 -5.94 -10.45 14.16
C HIS A 138 -5.26 -9.35 13.33
N THR A 139 -5.87 -8.18 13.16
CA THR A 139 -5.18 -7.02 12.57
C THR A 139 -4.46 -6.23 13.65
N ALA A 140 -5.05 -6.14 14.84
CA ALA A 140 -4.38 -5.68 16.05
C ALA A 140 -3.45 -6.77 16.60
N LEU A 141 -2.22 -6.38 16.89
CA LEU A 141 -1.12 -7.14 17.47
C LEU A 141 -0.96 -6.88 18.98
N PRO A 142 -0.55 -7.91 19.74
CA PRO A 142 -0.18 -7.76 21.14
C PRO A 142 0.97 -6.77 21.30
N THR A 143 0.99 -6.04 22.41
CA THR A 143 2.02 -5.07 22.85
C THR A 143 2.09 -3.76 22.09
N SER A 144 1.67 -3.70 20.82
CA SER A 144 1.47 -2.44 20.11
C SER A 144 0.09 -1.86 20.39
N ASP A 145 -0.98 -2.68 20.31
CA ASP A 145 -2.35 -2.12 20.28
C ASP A 145 -3.17 -2.60 21.50
N TYR A 146 -2.87 -3.79 22.02
CA TYR A 146 -3.51 -4.30 23.24
C TYR A 146 -2.59 -5.21 24.07
N THR A 147 -2.96 -5.41 25.34
CA THR A 147 -2.29 -6.40 26.20
C THR A 147 -3.01 -7.74 26.14
N GLU A 148 -2.29 -8.79 25.69
CA GLU A 148 -2.78 -10.16 25.73
C GLU A 148 -3.31 -10.53 27.12
N THR A 149 -4.55 -11.02 27.17
CA THR A 149 -5.24 -11.34 28.42
C THR A 149 -5.94 -12.69 28.31
N SER A 150 -5.82 -13.51 29.35
CA SER A 150 -6.55 -14.76 29.49
C SER A 150 -6.94 -15.00 30.94
N GLY A 151 -7.93 -15.87 31.18
CA GLY A 151 -8.35 -16.21 32.54
C GLY A 151 -9.63 -17.03 32.59
N THR A 152 -10.17 -17.18 33.81
CA THR A 152 -11.40 -17.92 34.09
C THR A 152 -12.43 -17.00 34.74
N LEU A 153 -13.63 -16.94 34.16
CA LEU A 153 -14.78 -16.25 34.73
C LEU A 153 -15.60 -17.18 35.61
N PHE A 154 -15.87 -16.77 36.86
CA PHE A 154 -16.67 -17.56 37.82
C PHE A 154 -18.04 -16.92 38.07
N PHE A 155 -19.10 -17.48 37.48
CA PHE A 155 -20.48 -17.03 37.71
C PHE A 155 -21.00 -17.60 39.02
N ALA A 156 -21.44 -16.73 39.92
CA ALA A 156 -22.12 -17.15 41.13
C ALA A 156 -23.56 -17.63 40.81
N SER A 157 -24.17 -18.35 41.74
CA SER A 157 -25.61 -18.65 41.68
C SER A 157 -26.42 -17.36 41.44
N GLN A 158 -27.40 -17.45 40.54
CA GLN A 158 -28.26 -16.37 40.05
C GLN A 158 -27.56 -15.25 39.25
N GLN A 159 -26.25 -15.34 38.98
CA GLN A 159 -25.55 -14.35 38.16
C GLN A 159 -25.67 -14.67 36.67
N THR A 160 -26.11 -13.69 35.88
CA THR A 160 -26.24 -13.85 34.41
C THR A 160 -25.16 -13.16 33.61
N THR A 161 -24.35 -12.27 34.21
CA THR A 161 -23.37 -11.47 33.46
C THR A 161 -22.04 -11.37 34.19
N LYS A 162 -20.95 -11.47 33.43
CA LYS A 162 -19.58 -11.16 33.83
C LYS A 162 -18.94 -10.20 32.83
N VAL A 163 -17.89 -9.54 33.30
CA VAL A 163 -17.16 -8.56 32.52
C VAL A 163 -15.74 -9.07 32.28
N ILE A 164 -15.27 -8.94 31.04
CA ILE A 164 -13.87 -9.05 30.66
C ILE A 164 -13.37 -7.63 30.36
N THR A 165 -12.21 -7.27 30.88
CA THR A 165 -11.55 -5.99 30.59
C THR A 165 -10.19 -6.27 29.99
N ILE A 166 -9.96 -5.80 28.78
CA ILE A 166 -8.70 -5.95 28.05
C ILE A 166 -8.01 -4.58 28.01
N PRO A 167 -6.79 -4.41 28.55
CA PRO A 167 -6.05 -3.16 28.43
C PRO A 167 -5.70 -2.87 26.97
N LEU A 168 -5.96 -1.63 26.54
CA LEU A 168 -5.50 -1.10 25.26
C LEU A 168 -4.19 -0.36 25.50
N VAL A 169 -3.31 -0.40 24.50
CA VAL A 169 -2.21 0.57 24.41
C VAL A 169 -2.81 1.80 23.73
N ASN A 170 -2.38 3.00 24.11
CA ASN A 170 -2.68 4.24 23.38
C ASN A 170 -1.34 4.90 23.14
N ASP A 171 -1.04 5.25 21.89
CA ASP A 171 0.14 6.00 21.52
C ASP A 171 -0.17 7.31 20.76
N ASP A 172 0.71 7.76 19.88
CA ASP A 172 0.53 9.00 19.09
C ASP A 172 0.72 8.68 17.58
N VAL A 173 0.59 7.41 17.20
CA VAL A 173 0.73 6.88 15.85
C VAL A 173 -0.65 6.69 15.24
N ILE A 174 -0.93 7.49 14.21
CA ILE A 174 -2.16 7.33 13.43
C ILE A 174 -2.19 5.97 12.73
N GLU A 175 -3.22 5.19 13.02
CA GLU A 175 -3.41 3.82 12.57
C GLU A 175 -4.82 3.63 11.95
N PRO A 176 -5.02 2.68 11.02
CA PRO A 176 -6.36 2.32 10.58
C PRO A 176 -7.12 1.59 11.72
N ASP A 177 -8.45 1.60 11.71
CA ASP A 177 -9.19 0.78 12.70
C ASP A 177 -8.77 -0.70 12.66
N GLU A 178 -8.36 -1.23 13.81
CA GLU A 178 -7.83 -2.58 13.95
C GLU A 178 -8.76 -3.50 14.76
N ILE A 179 -8.49 -4.81 14.71
CA ILE A 179 -9.36 -5.83 15.31
C ILE A 179 -8.51 -6.89 16.01
N PHE A 180 -8.89 -7.26 17.22
CA PHE A 180 -8.49 -8.51 17.87
C PHE A 180 -9.72 -9.32 18.30
N LEU A 181 -9.53 -10.59 18.65
CA LEU A 181 -10.60 -11.52 19.02
C LEU A 181 -10.52 -11.86 20.52
N VAL A 182 -11.69 -12.11 21.13
CA VAL A 182 -11.80 -12.70 22.47
C VAL A 182 -12.62 -13.97 22.38
N SER A 183 -11.99 -15.11 22.67
CA SER A 183 -12.62 -16.43 22.58
C SER A 183 -12.94 -17.00 23.96
N LEU A 184 -14.13 -17.59 24.08
CA LEU A 184 -14.58 -18.32 25.25
C LEU A 184 -14.41 -19.83 25.05
N GLU A 185 -13.96 -20.53 26.09
CA GLU A 185 -13.78 -21.97 26.03
C GLU A 185 -14.05 -22.65 27.37
N ASN A 186 -14.08 -23.99 27.35
CA ASN A 186 -14.04 -24.81 28.55
C ASN A 186 -15.11 -24.47 29.63
N ILE A 187 -16.40 -24.45 29.24
CA ILE A 187 -17.48 -24.28 30.23
C ILE A 187 -17.47 -25.44 31.23
N GLN A 188 -17.44 -25.13 32.52
CA GLN A 188 -17.49 -26.07 33.63
C GLN A 188 -18.76 -25.84 34.48
N SER A 189 -19.71 -26.76 34.41
CA SER A 189 -20.99 -26.74 35.15
C SER A 189 -21.37 -28.15 35.61
N SER A 190 -21.83 -28.27 36.86
CA SER A 190 -22.17 -29.57 37.46
C SER A 190 -23.66 -29.94 37.37
N ASN A 191 -24.55 -28.94 37.35
CA ASN A 191 -25.99 -29.14 37.52
C ASN A 191 -26.82 -28.75 36.28
N TYR A 192 -26.20 -28.09 35.31
CA TYR A 192 -26.87 -27.56 34.13
C TYR A 192 -26.02 -27.75 32.88
N LEU A 193 -26.67 -28.06 31.76
CA LEU A 193 -26.01 -28.12 30.45
C LEU A 193 -26.03 -26.72 29.85
N ILE A 194 -24.86 -26.08 29.80
CA ILE A 194 -24.70 -24.75 29.21
C ILE A 194 -23.93 -24.92 27.90
N GLU A 195 -24.47 -24.35 26.83
CA GLU A 195 -23.87 -24.35 25.50
C GLU A 195 -23.44 -22.93 25.12
N PHE A 196 -22.51 -22.82 24.18
CA PHE A 196 -22.21 -21.52 23.58
C PHE A 196 -23.33 -21.10 22.62
N GLY A 197 -23.88 -19.91 22.86
CA GLY A 197 -24.67 -19.18 21.88
C GLY A 197 -23.78 -18.40 20.93
N ASP A 198 -22.72 -17.80 21.47
CA ASP A 198 -21.64 -17.11 20.76
C ASP A 198 -20.36 -17.22 21.59
N ASP A 199 -19.32 -17.85 21.05
CA ASP A 199 -18.05 -18.13 21.75
C ASP A 199 -16.91 -17.20 21.32
N GLN A 200 -17.15 -16.23 20.44
CA GLN A 200 -16.09 -15.33 19.97
C GLN A 200 -16.60 -13.91 19.77
N ALA A 201 -15.92 -12.95 20.41
CA ALA A 201 -16.15 -11.53 20.20
C ALA A 201 -15.07 -10.90 19.32
N PHE A 202 -15.48 -9.96 18.48
CA PHE A 202 -14.63 -9.00 17.78
C PHE A 202 -14.53 -7.74 18.63
N VAL A 203 -13.30 -7.33 18.92
CA VAL A 203 -13.02 -6.01 19.49
C VAL A 203 -12.38 -5.18 18.39
N LYS A 204 -13.09 -4.13 17.97
CA LYS A 204 -12.61 -3.14 17.01
C LYS A 204 -12.05 -1.93 17.77
N ILE A 205 -10.77 -1.65 17.60
CA ILE A 205 -10.10 -0.47 18.12
C ILE A 205 -10.24 0.64 17.07
N GLU A 206 -10.75 1.80 17.48
CA GLU A 206 -10.73 3.02 16.69
C GLU A 206 -9.57 3.87 17.17
N ASP A 207 -8.69 4.23 16.24
CA ASP A 207 -7.62 5.18 16.48
C ASP A 207 -8.19 6.55 16.86
N ASP A 208 -7.73 7.11 17.99
CA ASP A 208 -8.13 8.42 18.48
C ASP A 208 -7.19 9.54 18.00
N ASP A 209 -6.09 9.16 17.35
CA ASP A 209 -5.16 10.12 16.82
C ASP A 209 -5.74 10.86 15.62
N THR A 210 -5.66 12.18 15.73
CA THR A 210 -6.02 13.07 14.64
C THR A 210 -4.76 13.77 14.16
N PRO A 211 -4.47 13.74 12.84
CA PRO A 211 -3.34 14.51 12.35
C PRO A 211 -3.58 15.98 12.69
N PRO A 212 -2.53 16.76 13.00
CA PRO A 212 -2.68 18.19 13.08
C PRO A 212 -3.25 18.68 11.75
N LEU A 213 -4.44 19.28 11.81
CA LEU A 213 -5.11 19.84 10.65
C LEU A 213 -4.32 21.08 10.20
N ILE A 214 -3.32 20.89 9.34
CA ILE A 214 -2.67 22.00 8.65
C ILE A 214 -3.57 22.34 7.47
N ILE A 215 -4.39 23.37 7.63
CA ILE A 215 -4.98 24.04 6.48
C ILE A 215 -3.82 24.75 5.80
N SER A 216 -3.24 24.13 4.78
CA SER A 216 -2.39 24.88 3.86
C SER A 216 -3.29 25.68 2.94
N ASN A 217 -3.54 26.91 3.36
CA ASN A 217 -3.74 28.03 2.45
C ASN A 217 -2.38 28.66 2.10
N ASP A 218 -1.31 27.85 2.12
CA ASP A 218 0.07 28.30 1.98
C ASP A 218 0.44 28.39 0.49
N SER A 219 0.79 29.61 0.07
CA SER A 219 1.47 29.88 -1.20
C SER A 219 2.96 29.58 -1.05
N ASP A 220 3.29 28.44 -0.42
CA ASP A 220 4.64 28.07 -0.04
C ASP A 220 5.49 28.07 -1.32
N PHE A 221 4.96 27.53 -2.42
CA PHE A 221 5.52 27.65 -3.76
C PHE A 221 4.73 28.63 -4.64
N VAL A 222 5.44 29.60 -5.21
CA VAL A 222 4.89 30.62 -6.13
C VAL A 222 5.48 30.43 -7.52
N LEU A 223 4.65 30.56 -8.56
CA LEU A 223 5.08 30.50 -9.95
C LEU A 223 6.07 31.63 -10.24
N GLN A 224 7.29 31.28 -10.64
CA GLN A 224 8.30 32.22 -11.10
C GLN A 224 8.21 32.45 -12.60
N GLN A 225 8.33 31.36 -13.37
CA GLN A 225 8.47 31.45 -14.81
C GLN A 225 7.77 30.28 -15.50
N ARG A 226 7.13 30.60 -16.62
CA ARG A 226 6.71 29.64 -17.62
C ARG A 226 7.69 29.69 -18.79
N LEU A 227 8.24 28.55 -19.16
CA LEU A 227 9.21 28.42 -20.26
C LEU A 227 8.69 27.46 -21.34
N SER A 228 9.05 27.76 -22.58
CA SER A 228 8.80 26.91 -23.76
C SER A 228 10.13 26.67 -24.48
N ALA A 229 10.17 25.66 -25.35
CA ALA A 229 11.34 25.38 -26.18
C ALA A 229 11.72 26.60 -27.03
N ASP A 230 13.02 26.88 -27.14
CA ASP A 230 13.51 28.00 -27.94
C ASP A 230 13.22 27.77 -29.44
N PRO A 231 12.56 28.73 -30.14
CA PRO A 231 12.14 28.62 -31.54
C PRO A 231 13.31 28.39 -32.52
N THR A 232 14.53 28.72 -32.12
CA THR A 232 15.72 28.55 -32.95
C THR A 232 16.03 27.06 -33.16
N TYR A 233 15.62 26.22 -32.21
CA TYR A 233 15.94 24.79 -32.17
C TYR A 233 14.71 23.90 -32.33
N ALA A 234 13.51 24.41 -32.04
CA ALA A 234 12.23 23.71 -32.11
C ALA A 234 11.24 24.34 -33.09
N ASN A 235 10.45 23.51 -33.78
CA ASN A 235 9.42 23.96 -34.72
C ASN A 235 8.04 24.15 -34.05
N HIS A 236 7.97 23.95 -32.72
CA HIS A 236 6.81 24.11 -31.84
C HIS A 236 5.66 23.11 -32.06
N THR A 237 5.80 22.08 -32.89
CA THR A 237 4.74 21.08 -33.06
C THR A 237 5.26 19.69 -32.72
N ALA A 238 4.56 19.02 -31.80
CA ALA A 238 4.91 17.69 -31.29
C ALA A 238 6.33 17.62 -30.68
N ASP A 239 6.77 18.71 -30.07
CA ASP A 239 8.05 18.78 -29.35
C ASP A 239 7.95 18.08 -27.97
N TYR A 240 6.77 18.13 -27.34
CA TYR A 240 6.53 17.61 -25.99
C TYR A 240 7.53 18.13 -24.96
N PHE A 241 7.91 19.41 -25.07
CA PHE A 241 8.83 20.04 -24.12
C PHE A 241 8.31 19.95 -22.69
N GLY A 242 9.15 19.52 -21.76
CA GLY A 242 8.77 19.29 -20.36
C GLY A 242 8.37 17.85 -20.03
N ARG A 243 8.46 16.92 -21.00
CA ARG A 243 8.19 15.49 -20.75
C ARG A 243 9.22 14.82 -19.83
N SER A 244 10.47 15.27 -19.88
CA SER A 244 11.57 14.85 -19.02
C SER A 244 12.30 16.10 -18.53
N ILE A 245 12.56 16.15 -17.23
CA ILE A 245 13.14 17.32 -16.57
C ILE A 245 14.14 16.81 -15.55
N ALA A 246 15.30 17.45 -15.47
CA ALA A 246 16.27 17.24 -14.41
C ALA A 246 16.81 18.59 -13.94
N ILE A 247 17.06 18.73 -12.64
CA ILE A 247 17.56 19.96 -12.05
C ILE A 247 18.56 19.63 -10.93
N ASP A 248 19.68 20.35 -10.92
CA ASP A 248 20.66 20.32 -9.85
C ASP A 248 21.22 21.72 -9.63
N GLY A 249 20.91 22.30 -8.46
CA GLY A 249 21.26 23.67 -8.11
C GLY A 249 20.79 24.69 -9.15
N ASP A 250 21.77 25.31 -9.83
CA ASP A 250 21.55 26.35 -10.83
C ASP A 250 21.54 25.83 -12.26
N THR A 251 21.49 24.50 -12.48
CA THR A 251 21.38 23.90 -13.81
C THR A 251 20.08 23.12 -13.95
N MET A 252 19.27 23.47 -14.95
CA MET A 252 18.05 22.77 -15.30
C MET A 252 18.15 22.27 -16.75
N VAL A 253 17.68 21.05 -16.98
CA VAL A 253 17.73 20.39 -18.28
C VAL A 253 16.36 19.85 -18.63
N VAL A 254 15.90 20.11 -19.85
CA VAL A 254 14.57 19.70 -20.32
C VAL A 254 14.67 18.98 -21.65
N GLY A 255 14.03 17.82 -21.75
CA GLY A 255 14.06 17.00 -22.95
C GLY A 255 12.99 17.35 -23.97
N VAL A 256 13.35 17.14 -25.23
CA VAL A 256 12.49 17.27 -26.40
C VAL A 256 12.71 16.04 -27.28
N PRO A 257 12.15 14.87 -26.89
CA PRO A 257 12.54 13.57 -27.46
C PRO A 257 12.08 13.34 -28.90
N GLU A 258 11.16 14.15 -29.42
CA GLU A 258 10.56 13.98 -30.75
C GLU A 258 10.93 15.13 -31.72
N LEU A 259 11.88 15.99 -31.33
CA LEU A 259 12.31 17.18 -32.06
C LEU A 259 12.82 16.90 -33.49
N LEU A 260 12.20 17.55 -34.49
CA LEU A 260 12.64 17.57 -35.88
C LEU A 260 13.66 18.71 -36.14
N LEU A 261 14.95 18.37 -36.25
CA LEU A 261 16.02 19.34 -36.57
C LEU A 261 15.92 19.90 -37.99
N SER A 262 16.14 21.21 -38.17
CA SER A 262 16.07 21.88 -39.47
C SER A 262 17.06 21.30 -40.49
N GLY A 263 16.59 21.00 -41.71
CA GLY A 263 17.43 20.53 -42.82
C GLY A 263 17.52 19.00 -42.97
N LYS A 264 16.89 18.21 -42.09
CA LYS A 264 16.66 16.78 -42.30
C LYS A 264 15.25 16.54 -42.87
N ALA A 265 15.11 15.57 -43.78
CA ALA A 265 13.83 15.27 -44.42
C ALA A 265 12.78 14.91 -43.37
N ALA A 266 11.58 15.48 -43.49
CA ALA A 266 10.43 15.11 -42.69
C ALA A 266 10.18 13.61 -42.84
N TYR A 267 10.44 12.84 -41.78
CA TYR A 267 9.68 11.61 -41.56
C TYR A 267 8.35 12.00 -40.92
N PRO A 268 7.26 11.26 -41.17
CA PRO A 268 5.94 11.72 -40.81
C PRO A 268 5.74 12.06 -39.33
N ASP A 269 6.49 11.47 -38.37
CA ASP A 269 6.06 11.51 -36.95
C ASP A 269 7.14 11.58 -35.83
N ALA A 270 8.46 11.73 -36.06
CA ALA A 270 9.42 12.02 -34.96
C ALA A 270 10.84 12.36 -35.46
N GLY A 271 11.53 13.34 -34.85
CA GLY A 271 12.96 13.57 -35.09
C GLY A 271 13.88 12.95 -34.02
N PRO A 272 15.21 13.14 -34.12
CA PRO A 272 16.17 12.44 -33.26
C PRO A 272 16.12 12.86 -31.78
N GLY A 273 15.59 14.07 -31.51
CA GLY A 273 15.47 14.65 -30.17
C GLY A 273 16.61 15.62 -29.79
N ALA A 274 16.41 16.39 -28.73
CA ALA A 274 17.42 17.26 -28.11
C ALA A 274 17.17 17.45 -26.60
N VAL A 275 18.13 18.07 -25.91
CA VAL A 275 17.95 18.57 -24.54
C VAL A 275 18.30 20.04 -24.45
N TYR A 276 17.50 20.82 -23.72
CA TYR A 276 17.67 22.25 -23.54
C TYR A 276 18.23 22.49 -22.15
N VAL A 277 19.30 23.30 -22.06
CA VAL A 277 19.97 23.62 -20.81
C VAL A 277 19.67 25.06 -20.44
N TYR A 278 19.21 25.23 -19.20
CA TYR A 278 18.92 26.51 -18.58
C TYR A 278 19.83 26.69 -17.37
N THR A 279 20.20 27.93 -17.08
CA THR A 279 20.91 28.28 -15.86
C THR A 279 20.16 29.38 -15.12
N ARG A 280 20.05 29.24 -13.81
CA ARG A 280 19.48 30.28 -12.96
C ARG A 280 20.36 31.54 -13.04
N ASN A 281 19.78 32.67 -13.42
CA ASN A 281 20.47 33.94 -13.31
C ASN A 281 20.29 34.46 -11.88
N GLN A 282 21.40 34.59 -11.16
CA GLN A 282 21.40 34.96 -9.74
C GLN A 282 21.00 36.42 -9.50
N ASN A 283 20.30 37.07 -10.46
CA ASN A 283 19.82 38.45 -10.58
C ASN A 283 20.54 39.59 -9.81
N GLY A 284 21.84 39.43 -9.51
CA GLY A 284 22.61 40.32 -8.63
C GLY A 284 22.54 39.99 -7.13
N THR A 285 21.81 38.95 -6.73
CA THR A 285 21.46 38.53 -5.36
C THR A 285 21.75 37.04 -5.13
N ALA A 286 23.04 36.65 -5.05
CA ALA A 286 23.47 35.25 -4.97
C ALA A 286 22.91 34.39 -3.80
N THR A 287 22.20 34.96 -2.83
CA THR A 287 21.58 34.24 -1.70
C THR A 287 20.07 34.35 -1.65
N ASP A 288 19.45 35.18 -2.50
CA ASP A 288 18.00 35.34 -2.59
C ASP A 288 17.54 34.78 -3.92
N GLN A 289 16.89 33.61 -3.89
CA GLN A 289 16.43 32.91 -5.09
C GLN A 289 15.03 33.35 -5.52
N THR A 290 14.40 34.28 -4.79
CA THR A 290 13.00 34.66 -5.04
C THR A 290 12.81 35.60 -6.24
N ASP A 291 13.89 36.25 -6.70
CA ASP A 291 13.91 37.12 -7.88
C ASP A 291 14.77 36.57 -9.04
N ASP A 292 15.29 35.36 -8.87
CA ASP A 292 16.08 34.64 -9.87
C ASP A 292 15.18 34.04 -10.95
N ILE A 293 15.58 34.16 -12.23
CA ILE A 293 14.88 33.52 -13.35
C ILE A 293 15.79 32.51 -14.06
N TRP A 294 15.21 31.66 -14.90
CA TRP A 294 15.94 30.64 -15.64
C TRP A 294 16.25 31.11 -17.06
N ASP A 295 17.54 31.31 -17.35
CA ASP A 295 18.03 31.73 -18.65
C ASP A 295 18.39 30.52 -19.52
N PHE A 296 17.84 30.47 -20.73
CA PHE A 296 18.24 29.48 -21.73
C PHE A 296 19.71 29.70 -22.12
N GLN A 297 20.51 28.64 -22.05
CA GLN A 297 21.92 28.65 -22.43
C GLN A 297 22.13 28.07 -23.82
N THR A 298 21.71 26.82 -24.02
CA THR A 298 21.99 26.07 -25.25
C THR A 298 21.11 24.83 -25.36
N ALA A 299 20.99 24.30 -26.58
CA ALA A 299 20.46 22.96 -26.83
C ALA A 299 21.63 22.01 -27.13
N LEU A 300 21.66 20.86 -26.45
CA LEU A 300 22.67 19.84 -26.64
C LEU A 300 22.14 18.70 -27.52
N THR A 301 22.96 18.32 -28.50
CA THR A 301 22.81 17.12 -29.31
C THR A 301 24.19 16.49 -29.48
N PRO A 302 24.30 15.16 -29.68
CA PRO A 302 25.54 14.57 -30.16
C PRO A 302 25.88 15.10 -31.57
N ASP A 303 27.17 15.12 -31.92
CA ASP A 303 27.64 15.56 -33.24
C ASP A 303 27.05 14.70 -34.37
N GLU A 304 26.93 13.39 -34.14
CA GLU A 304 26.30 12.44 -35.05
C GLU A 304 25.41 11.46 -34.26
N PHE A 305 24.14 11.38 -34.62
CA PHE A 305 23.26 10.29 -34.19
C PHE A 305 23.53 9.06 -35.06
N GLN A 306 23.56 7.86 -34.47
CA GLN A 306 23.64 6.63 -35.25
C GLN A 306 22.34 6.31 -35.99
N ASP A 307 21.19 6.74 -35.43
CA ASP A 307 19.86 6.53 -36.01
C ASP A 307 19.03 7.83 -36.07
N ASN A 308 18.20 7.95 -37.11
CA ASN A 308 17.32 9.12 -37.28
C ASN A 308 16.16 9.19 -36.26
N HIS A 309 15.87 8.09 -35.54
CA HIS A 309 14.86 8.01 -34.49
C HIS A 309 15.49 7.54 -33.18
N SER A 310 16.21 8.44 -32.51
CA SER A 310 16.96 8.09 -31.29
C SER A 310 16.13 8.24 -30.01
N SER A 311 15.06 9.06 -30.05
CA SER A 311 14.33 9.52 -28.85
C SER A 311 15.26 10.10 -27.79
N PHE A 312 16.29 10.83 -28.26
CA PHE A 312 17.29 11.46 -27.40
C PHE A 312 16.63 12.54 -26.54
N GLY A 313 16.86 12.50 -25.23
CA GLY A 313 16.17 13.37 -24.28
C GLY A 313 14.90 12.75 -23.69
N SER A 314 14.58 11.48 -23.99
CA SER A 314 13.44 10.80 -23.37
C SER A 314 13.66 10.44 -21.90
N SER A 315 14.92 10.39 -21.46
CA SER A 315 15.32 10.28 -20.05
C SER A 315 16.55 11.16 -19.83
N ILE A 316 16.58 11.89 -18.72
CA ILE A 316 17.61 12.90 -18.42
C ILE A 316 17.94 12.82 -16.93
N ALA A 317 19.21 13.01 -16.58
CA ALA A 317 19.65 13.26 -15.23
C ALA A 317 20.80 14.28 -15.23
N VAL A 318 20.94 15.05 -14.15
CA VAL A 318 22.01 16.05 -13.99
C VAL A 318 22.56 15.99 -12.57
N TYR A 319 23.88 16.07 -12.44
CA TYR A 319 24.57 16.23 -11.15
C TYR A 319 25.87 17.00 -11.38
N GLY A 320 26.04 18.12 -10.68
CA GLY A 320 27.19 19.01 -10.80
C GLY A 320 27.36 19.54 -12.22
N ASP A 321 28.43 19.10 -12.89
CA ASP A 321 28.80 19.51 -14.24
C ASP A 321 28.39 18.50 -15.33
N THR A 322 27.73 17.41 -14.94
CA THR A 322 27.47 16.26 -15.81
C THR A 322 25.97 16.13 -16.10
N ILE A 323 25.62 16.11 -17.39
CA ILE A 323 24.27 15.80 -17.89
C ILE A 323 24.30 14.44 -18.58
N VAL A 324 23.37 13.57 -18.21
CA VAL A 324 23.22 12.23 -18.78
C VAL A 324 21.91 12.18 -19.55
N VAL A 325 21.94 11.69 -20.78
CA VAL A 325 20.79 11.67 -21.69
C VAL A 325 20.63 10.30 -22.32
N GLY A 326 19.44 9.71 -22.18
CA GLY A 326 19.09 8.46 -22.86
C GLY A 326 18.63 8.66 -24.30
N ALA A 327 19.08 7.77 -25.18
CA ALA A 327 18.67 7.61 -26.57
C ALA A 327 18.23 6.15 -26.80
N LYS A 328 17.10 5.79 -26.16
CA LYS A 328 16.64 4.40 -26.03
C LYS A 328 16.26 3.69 -27.34
N HIS A 329 16.07 4.44 -28.43
CA HIS A 329 15.71 3.89 -29.73
C HIS A 329 16.87 3.88 -30.74
N GLU A 330 18.07 4.28 -30.31
CA GLU A 330 19.30 4.17 -31.10
C GLU A 330 19.87 2.75 -30.99
N SER A 331 19.65 1.92 -32.02
CA SER A 331 19.99 0.49 -32.03
C SER A 331 19.41 -0.31 -30.84
N SER A 332 20.23 -0.71 -29.86
CA SER A 332 19.80 -1.37 -28.61
C SER A 332 19.63 -0.40 -27.44
N GLY A 333 19.87 0.88 -27.71
CA GLY A 333 19.87 1.98 -26.77
C GLY A 333 21.29 2.51 -26.51
N THR A 334 21.41 3.84 -26.42
CA THR A 334 22.67 4.55 -26.12
C THR A 334 22.43 5.56 -25.01
N VAL A 335 23.45 5.80 -24.17
CA VAL A 335 23.46 6.93 -23.23
C VAL A 335 24.57 7.88 -23.62
N TYR A 336 24.25 9.17 -23.70
CA TYR A 336 25.20 10.25 -23.92
C TYR A 336 25.45 11.00 -22.62
N ILE A 337 26.71 11.40 -22.42
CA ILE A 337 27.16 12.09 -21.22
C ILE A 337 27.84 13.37 -21.67
N PHE A 338 27.29 14.50 -21.25
CA PHE A 338 27.81 15.83 -21.52
C PHE A 338 28.43 16.38 -20.24
N THR A 339 29.73 16.65 -20.26
CA THR A 339 30.43 17.28 -19.14
C THR A 339 30.73 18.73 -19.49
N ARG A 340 30.27 19.67 -18.65
CA ARG A 340 30.45 21.10 -18.87
C ARG A 340 31.94 21.47 -18.90
N SER A 341 32.36 22.10 -19.99
CA SER A 341 33.70 22.67 -20.12
C SER A 341 33.68 24.16 -19.78
N GLY A 342 34.54 24.61 -18.86
CA GLY A 342 34.64 26.03 -18.49
C GLY A 342 33.61 26.50 -17.46
N SER A 343 33.25 27.79 -17.49
CA SER A 343 32.39 28.42 -16.48
C SER A 343 30.88 28.29 -16.76
N GLY A 344 30.51 27.70 -17.90
CA GLY A 344 29.13 27.62 -18.39
C GLY A 344 29.04 26.72 -19.62
N TRP A 345 27.83 26.36 -20.02
CA TRP A 345 27.56 25.42 -21.13
C TRP A 345 27.83 25.98 -22.53
N THR A 346 28.03 27.29 -22.65
CA THR A 346 28.29 28.00 -23.91
C THR A 346 29.72 28.52 -24.03
N SER A 347 30.47 28.56 -22.92
CA SER A 347 31.80 29.16 -22.87
C SER A 347 32.84 28.36 -23.66
N GLN A 348 32.67 27.04 -23.68
CA GLN A 348 33.44 26.07 -24.45
C GLN A 348 32.51 24.89 -24.80
N PRO A 349 32.77 24.16 -25.90
CA PRO A 349 32.02 22.94 -26.19
C PRO A 349 32.13 21.96 -25.02
N PRO A 350 31.01 21.37 -24.55
CA PRO A 350 31.06 20.34 -23.53
C PRO A 350 31.82 19.11 -24.05
N GLN A 351 32.44 18.36 -23.14
CA GLN A 351 32.93 17.04 -23.51
C GLN A 351 31.74 16.10 -23.68
N VAL A 352 31.71 15.38 -24.80
CA VAL A 352 30.62 14.46 -25.14
C VAL A 352 31.17 13.04 -25.22
N GLU A 353 30.61 12.17 -24.40
CA GLU A 353 30.95 10.75 -24.34
C GLU A 353 29.66 9.94 -24.56
N SER A 354 29.78 8.71 -25.03
CA SER A 354 28.63 7.82 -25.18
C SER A 354 28.96 6.40 -24.74
N VAL A 355 27.96 5.73 -24.17
CA VAL A 355 28.09 4.37 -23.63
C VAL A 355 27.01 3.49 -24.23
N THR A 356 27.42 2.32 -24.68
CA THR A 356 26.56 1.23 -25.19
C THR A 356 26.96 -0.08 -24.52
N ILE A 357 26.01 -1.02 -24.42
CA ILE A 357 26.27 -2.36 -23.91
C ILE A 357 26.31 -3.35 -25.07
N GLN A 358 27.45 -4.03 -25.22
CA GLN A 358 27.64 -5.01 -26.27
C GLN A 358 26.78 -6.26 -26.03
N GLY A 359 26.13 -6.76 -27.09
CA GLY A 359 25.35 -8.00 -27.04
C GLY A 359 23.90 -7.83 -26.57
N LEU A 360 23.43 -6.60 -26.35
CA LEU A 360 22.01 -6.35 -26.13
C LEU A 360 21.20 -6.57 -27.42
N TYR A 361 19.95 -7.00 -27.25
CA TYR A 361 18.97 -7.00 -28.34
C TYR A 361 18.60 -5.56 -28.70
N ASN A 362 18.23 -5.30 -29.96
CA ASN A 362 17.77 -3.97 -30.39
C ASN A 362 16.52 -3.49 -29.62
N THR A 363 15.77 -4.40 -29.00
CA THR A 363 14.64 -4.02 -28.14
C THR A 363 15.02 -3.79 -26.69
N ALA A 364 16.29 -3.88 -26.29
CA ALA A 364 16.67 -3.69 -24.89
C ALA A 364 16.34 -2.30 -24.36
N GLN A 365 16.34 -1.29 -25.24
CA GLN A 365 16.02 0.10 -24.90
C GLN A 365 16.92 0.64 -23.80
N PHE A 366 18.22 0.36 -23.85
CA PHE A 366 19.21 0.92 -22.93
C PHE A 366 19.17 2.46 -22.96
N GLY A 367 19.06 3.09 -21.78
CA GLY A 367 18.76 4.51 -21.68
C GLY A 367 17.25 4.81 -21.58
N SER A 368 16.40 3.80 -21.33
CA SER A 368 14.97 4.02 -21.08
C SER A 368 14.71 4.87 -19.83
N ALA A 369 15.60 4.77 -18.86
CA ALA A 369 15.67 5.62 -17.67
C ALA A 369 17.14 5.83 -17.30
N VAL A 370 17.49 7.02 -16.80
CA VAL A 370 18.85 7.35 -16.34
C VAL A 370 18.77 8.10 -15.02
N ALA A 371 19.76 7.88 -14.15
CA ALA A 371 19.96 8.66 -12.93
C ALA A 371 21.46 8.79 -12.66
N ILE A 372 21.88 9.89 -12.03
CA ILE A 372 23.29 10.15 -11.70
C ILE A 372 23.39 10.71 -10.28
N TYR A 373 24.39 10.23 -9.54
CA TYR A 373 24.81 10.81 -8.27
C TYR A 373 26.32 10.66 -8.16
N GLU A 374 27.02 11.79 -8.00
CA GLU A 374 28.48 11.84 -8.02
C GLU A 374 29.05 11.10 -9.24
N ASP A 375 29.98 10.16 -9.03
CA ASP A 375 30.67 9.39 -10.07
C ASP A 375 29.95 8.09 -10.47
N THR A 376 28.64 7.98 -10.19
CA THR A 376 27.83 6.81 -10.54
C THR A 376 26.63 7.19 -11.42
N ILE A 377 26.52 6.54 -12.58
CA ILE A 377 25.33 6.59 -13.43
C ILE A 377 24.61 5.24 -13.37
N VAL A 378 23.29 5.27 -13.20
CA VAL A 378 22.42 4.09 -13.32
C VAL A 378 21.61 4.22 -14.59
N VAL A 379 21.59 3.16 -15.40
CA VAL A 379 20.89 3.11 -16.68
C VAL A 379 19.94 1.94 -16.73
N GLY A 380 18.67 2.23 -16.97
CA GLY A 380 17.64 1.24 -17.24
C GLY A 380 17.65 0.76 -18.70
N ALA A 381 17.33 -0.51 -18.89
CA ALA A 381 17.06 -1.15 -20.18
C ALA A 381 15.78 -1.98 -20.02
N GLU A 382 14.62 -1.31 -20.10
CA GLU A 382 13.33 -1.92 -19.74
C GLU A 382 12.95 -3.13 -20.60
N GLY A 383 13.46 -3.23 -21.83
CA GLY A 383 13.16 -4.32 -22.73
C GLY A 383 11.77 -4.22 -23.39
N GLY A 384 11.76 -4.16 -24.71
CA GLY A 384 10.57 -4.15 -25.55
C GLY A 384 10.15 -5.53 -26.05
N ARG A 385 8.90 -5.61 -26.55
CA ARG A 385 8.31 -6.81 -27.16
C ARG A 385 8.53 -6.84 -28.67
N THR A 386 9.35 -7.76 -29.18
CA THR A 386 9.34 -8.11 -30.62
C THR A 386 9.42 -9.62 -30.85
N GLY A 387 8.39 -10.19 -31.47
CA GLY A 387 8.38 -11.61 -31.87
C GLY A 387 8.41 -12.58 -30.68
N ASN A 388 9.34 -13.55 -30.71
CA ASN A 388 9.46 -14.64 -29.71
C ASN A 388 10.47 -14.35 -28.58
N VAL A 389 11.00 -13.12 -28.46
CA VAL A 389 11.95 -12.76 -27.40
C VAL A 389 11.27 -11.83 -26.41
N ASN A 390 11.03 -12.32 -25.21
CA ASN A 390 10.53 -11.53 -24.10
C ASN A 390 11.70 -11.25 -23.16
N SER A 391 12.21 -10.02 -23.13
CA SER A 391 13.22 -9.62 -22.14
C SER A 391 12.53 -9.38 -20.80
N SER A 392 13.18 -9.75 -19.69
CA SER A 392 12.75 -9.33 -18.35
C SER A 392 13.06 -7.86 -18.04
N GLY A 393 13.90 -7.23 -18.88
CA GLY A 393 14.53 -5.95 -18.59
C GLY A 393 15.84 -6.13 -17.81
N ALA A 394 16.64 -5.06 -17.72
CA ALA A 394 17.91 -4.98 -17.01
C ALA A 394 18.17 -3.54 -16.51
N ALA A 395 19.06 -3.39 -15.54
CA ALA A 395 19.64 -2.10 -15.18
C ALA A 395 21.17 -2.24 -15.06
N TYR A 396 21.90 -1.17 -15.30
CA TYR A 396 23.36 -1.15 -15.31
C TYR A 396 23.88 -0.01 -14.45
N ILE A 397 24.97 -0.26 -13.76
CA ILE A 397 25.74 0.72 -13.00
C ILE A 397 27.00 1.03 -13.80
N LEU A 398 27.21 2.31 -14.09
CA LEU A 398 28.40 2.83 -14.74
C LEU A 398 29.14 3.65 -13.69
N GLU A 399 30.35 3.23 -13.34
CA GLU A 399 31.22 3.93 -12.38
C GLU A 399 32.35 4.64 -13.15
N LYS A 400 32.46 5.95 -12.97
CA LYS A 400 33.47 6.78 -13.65
C LYS A 400 34.88 6.25 -13.40
N GLN A 401 35.74 6.27 -14.43
CA GLN A 401 37.12 5.80 -14.32
C GLN A 401 38.09 6.93 -14.69
N GLY A 402 38.79 7.47 -13.70
CA GLY A 402 39.61 8.66 -13.88
C GLY A 402 38.74 9.92 -14.02
N GLU A 403 39.11 10.82 -14.92
CA GLU A 403 38.44 12.12 -15.08
C GLU A 403 37.25 12.10 -16.06
N THR A 404 37.07 11.01 -16.82
CA THR A 404 36.08 10.96 -17.92
C THR A 404 35.23 9.67 -17.91
N TRP A 405 34.17 9.67 -18.70
CA TRP A 405 33.22 8.55 -18.86
C TRP A 405 33.48 7.69 -20.11
N ALA A 406 34.66 7.79 -20.73
CA ALA A 406 34.97 7.11 -22.00
C ALA A 406 35.09 5.59 -21.84
N ALA A 407 35.46 5.12 -20.65
CA ALA A 407 35.60 3.70 -20.33
C ALA A 407 35.15 3.45 -18.88
N PRO A 408 33.86 3.66 -18.56
CA PRO A 408 33.38 3.46 -17.20
C PRO A 408 33.43 1.98 -16.87
N LYS A 409 33.54 1.67 -15.57
CA LYS A 409 33.36 0.30 -15.09
C LYS A 409 31.87 0.01 -15.11
N ILE A 410 31.48 -1.07 -15.79
CA ILE A 410 30.07 -1.43 -15.99
C ILE A 410 29.75 -2.70 -15.20
N SER A 411 28.69 -2.64 -14.40
CA SER A 411 28.11 -3.78 -13.69
C SER A 411 26.62 -3.90 -14.00
N ASP A 412 26.08 -5.12 -14.10
CA ASP A 412 24.65 -5.33 -14.27
C ASP A 412 23.94 -5.55 -12.93
N ILE A 413 22.70 -5.07 -12.86
CA ILE A 413 21.77 -5.35 -11.76
C ILE A 413 20.75 -6.36 -12.30
N LYS A 414 20.78 -7.58 -11.74
CA LYS A 414 19.89 -8.65 -12.17
C LYS A 414 19.37 -9.47 -10.98
N PRO A 415 18.22 -9.10 -10.41
CA PRO A 415 17.53 -9.92 -9.42
C PRO A 415 17.24 -11.33 -9.95
N ALA A 416 17.32 -12.33 -9.07
CA ALA A 416 17.19 -13.74 -9.44
C ALA A 416 15.75 -14.16 -9.79
N ASP A 417 14.76 -13.37 -9.38
CA ASP A 417 13.33 -13.64 -9.50
C ASP A 417 12.67 -12.86 -10.65
N LEU A 418 13.46 -12.26 -11.54
CA LEU A 418 12.95 -11.60 -12.75
C LEU A 418 12.40 -12.59 -13.76
N HIS A 419 11.25 -12.25 -14.35
CA HIS A 419 10.59 -12.99 -15.41
C HIS A 419 10.49 -12.16 -16.69
N SER A 420 10.32 -12.86 -17.81
CA SER A 420 10.03 -12.29 -19.12
C SER A 420 8.88 -11.26 -19.04
N LEU A 421 9.11 -10.06 -19.59
CA LEU A 421 8.17 -8.92 -19.62
C LEU A 421 7.97 -8.17 -18.29
N ASP A 422 8.78 -8.41 -17.26
CA ASP A 422 8.70 -7.65 -16.00
C ASP A 422 9.00 -6.15 -16.16
N ALA A 423 9.64 -5.77 -17.27
CA ALA A 423 10.10 -4.43 -17.58
C ALA A 423 11.03 -3.84 -16.51
N PHE A 424 11.91 -4.68 -15.93
CA PHE A 424 12.90 -4.24 -14.97
C PHE A 424 13.84 -3.19 -15.61
N GLY A 425 14.03 -2.06 -14.95
CA GLY A 425 14.76 -0.92 -15.51
C GLY A 425 13.88 0.12 -16.21
N ASN A 426 12.54 0.05 -16.09
CA ASN A 426 11.64 1.09 -16.61
C ASN A 426 11.79 2.44 -15.90
N ALA A 427 12.26 2.42 -14.65
CA ALA A 427 12.54 3.60 -13.84
C ALA A 427 13.74 3.30 -12.95
N VAL A 428 14.62 4.29 -12.78
CA VAL A 428 15.80 4.19 -11.92
C VAL A 428 15.99 5.48 -11.12
N ALA A 429 16.48 5.36 -9.89
CA ALA A 429 16.90 6.48 -9.06
C ALA A 429 18.16 6.09 -8.27
N ILE A 430 19.01 7.08 -7.96
CA ILE A 430 20.22 6.89 -7.15
C ILE A 430 20.44 8.10 -6.24
N HIS A 431 20.80 7.83 -4.99
CA HIS A 431 21.32 8.83 -4.07
C HIS A 431 22.22 8.15 -3.02
N GLY A 432 23.44 8.63 -2.86
CA GLY A 432 24.39 8.05 -1.91
C GLY A 432 24.71 6.58 -2.20
N ASP A 433 24.40 5.71 -1.24
CA ASP A 433 24.63 4.26 -1.31
C ASP A 433 23.42 3.46 -1.79
N LEU A 434 22.36 4.15 -2.24
CA LEU A 434 21.09 3.53 -2.58
C LEU A 434 20.72 3.72 -4.05
N ILE A 435 20.38 2.62 -4.72
CA ILE A 435 19.78 2.59 -6.06
C ILE A 435 18.39 1.96 -5.94
N VAL A 436 17.42 2.51 -6.67
CA VAL A 436 16.07 1.95 -6.78
C VAL A 436 15.79 1.66 -8.25
N VAL A 437 15.27 0.47 -8.55
CA VAL A 437 14.92 0.04 -9.91
C VAL A 437 13.49 -0.48 -9.97
N GLY A 438 12.67 0.10 -10.84
CA GLY A 438 11.29 -0.34 -11.08
C GLY A 438 11.20 -1.56 -12.01
N ALA A 439 10.18 -2.39 -11.78
CA ALA A 439 9.74 -3.48 -12.65
C ALA A 439 8.21 -3.49 -12.73
N ARG A 440 7.66 -2.48 -13.41
CA ARG A 440 6.21 -2.18 -13.44
C ARG A 440 5.30 -3.32 -13.92
N TYR A 441 5.84 -4.33 -14.60
CA TYR A 441 5.05 -5.44 -15.13
C TYR A 441 5.37 -6.78 -14.46
N ALA A 442 6.24 -6.78 -13.45
CA ALA A 442 6.43 -7.96 -12.60
C ALA A 442 5.08 -8.42 -12.03
N GLY A 443 4.87 -9.73 -11.93
CA GLY A 443 3.59 -10.30 -11.51
C GLY A 443 3.57 -11.02 -10.15
N PRO A 444 4.20 -10.52 -9.08
CA PRO A 444 4.23 -11.23 -7.79
C PRO A 444 2.83 -11.39 -7.17
N ASN A 445 1.91 -10.45 -7.43
CA ASN A 445 0.54 -10.43 -6.88
C ASN A 445 -0.52 -10.49 -7.99
N GLY A 446 -0.21 -11.12 -9.13
CA GLY A 446 -1.09 -11.21 -10.31
C GLY A 446 -0.52 -10.50 -11.53
N TYR A 447 -1.25 -10.52 -12.64
CA TYR A 447 -0.80 -9.96 -13.91
C TYR A 447 -0.48 -8.45 -13.79
N TRP A 448 0.78 -8.08 -14.09
CA TRP A 448 1.27 -6.69 -14.07
C TRP A 448 0.96 -5.93 -12.76
N SER A 449 1.04 -6.61 -11.62
CA SER A 449 0.90 -5.97 -10.30
C SER A 449 2.05 -4.99 -10.02
N GLY A 450 3.25 -5.29 -10.54
CA GLY A 450 4.48 -4.51 -10.41
C GLY A 450 5.34 -4.91 -9.21
N ALA A 451 6.60 -4.47 -9.23
CA ALA A 451 7.58 -4.59 -8.16
C ALA A 451 8.63 -3.47 -8.28
N ALA A 452 9.36 -3.19 -7.20
CA ALA A 452 10.58 -2.39 -7.24
C ALA A 452 11.69 -3.10 -6.46
N TYR A 453 12.93 -2.76 -6.78
CA TYR A 453 14.10 -3.36 -6.15
C TYR A 453 15.02 -2.28 -5.62
N VAL A 454 15.41 -2.41 -4.36
CA VAL A 454 16.36 -1.54 -3.70
C VAL A 454 17.71 -2.24 -3.67
N VAL A 455 18.72 -1.57 -4.22
CA VAL A 455 20.08 -2.06 -4.34
C VAL A 455 20.97 -1.18 -3.47
N THR A 456 21.60 -1.76 -2.45
CA THR A 456 22.44 -1.03 -1.49
C THR A 456 23.91 -1.37 -1.71
N LYS A 457 24.75 -0.33 -1.81
CA LYS A 457 26.20 -0.45 -2.00
C LYS A 457 26.81 -1.19 -0.81
N ASN A 458 27.70 -2.13 -1.10
CA ASN A 458 28.43 -2.88 -0.09
C ASN A 458 29.93 -2.60 -0.23
N GLY A 459 30.47 -1.74 0.61
CA GLY A 459 31.88 -1.31 0.52
C GLY A 459 32.06 0.03 -0.19
N ALA A 460 33.24 0.24 -0.79
CA ALA A 460 33.64 1.54 -1.34
C ALA A 460 33.08 1.82 -2.74
N ASP A 461 32.81 0.78 -3.52
CA ASP A 461 32.29 0.84 -4.89
C ASP A 461 31.14 -0.17 -5.06
N TRP A 462 30.48 -0.17 -6.21
CA TRP A 462 29.32 -1.04 -6.48
C TRP A 462 29.68 -2.46 -6.92
N SER A 463 30.98 -2.77 -7.05
CA SER A 463 31.43 -3.87 -7.90
C SER A 463 32.56 -4.72 -7.29
N THR A 464 33.27 -4.23 -6.27
CA THR A 464 34.26 -5.00 -5.51
C THR A 464 33.60 -6.00 -4.57
N LEU A 465 32.51 -5.62 -3.89
CA LEU A 465 31.61 -6.55 -3.21
C LEU A 465 30.23 -6.45 -3.84
N SER A 466 29.55 -7.59 -3.95
CA SER A 466 28.20 -7.61 -4.48
C SER A 466 27.27 -6.74 -3.63
N PRO A 467 26.48 -5.84 -4.26
CA PRO A 467 25.48 -5.07 -3.54
C PRO A 467 24.36 -5.99 -3.05
N THR A 468 23.68 -5.57 -1.98
CA THR A 468 22.49 -6.28 -1.50
C THR A 468 21.26 -5.82 -2.29
N ILE A 469 20.40 -6.75 -2.68
CA ILE A 469 19.16 -6.45 -3.42
C ILE A 469 17.98 -6.89 -2.56
N ALA A 470 17.09 -5.96 -2.23
CA ALA A 470 15.83 -6.20 -1.58
C ALA A 470 14.67 -5.90 -2.56
N LYS A 471 13.63 -6.73 -2.54
CA LYS A 471 12.41 -6.51 -3.34
C LYS A 471 11.37 -5.81 -2.48
N LEU A 472 10.83 -4.71 -2.99
CA LEU A 472 9.70 -4.01 -2.40
C LEU A 472 8.42 -4.34 -3.16
N LEU A 473 7.38 -4.62 -2.39
CA LEU A 473 6.02 -4.86 -2.85
C LEU A 473 5.08 -3.92 -2.09
N PRO A 474 4.02 -3.42 -2.73
CA PRO A 474 3.02 -2.61 -2.03
C PRO A 474 2.19 -3.48 -1.08
N ARG A 475 1.88 -2.99 0.14
CA ARG A 475 1.04 -3.70 1.14
C ARG A 475 -0.29 -4.17 0.56
N ASN A 476 -0.92 -3.33 -0.28
CA ASN A 476 -2.20 -3.61 -0.93
C ASN A 476 -2.06 -3.81 -2.45
N GLY A 477 -1.05 -4.57 -2.88
CA GLY A 477 -0.80 -4.81 -4.30
C GLY A 477 -1.95 -5.52 -5.02
N THR A 478 -2.48 -4.91 -6.07
CA THR A 478 -3.52 -5.49 -6.92
C THR A 478 -3.00 -5.84 -8.31
N GLU A 479 -3.72 -6.73 -9.02
CA GLU A 479 -3.55 -6.94 -10.45
C GLU A 479 -3.62 -5.60 -11.20
N LEU A 480 -2.79 -5.43 -12.24
CA LEU A 480 -2.68 -4.22 -13.06
C LEU A 480 -2.28 -2.94 -12.29
N GLY A 481 -1.84 -3.05 -11.02
CA GLY A 481 -1.39 -1.91 -10.20
C GLY A 481 -0.14 -1.21 -10.73
N ARG A 482 0.71 -1.94 -11.46
CA ARG A 482 1.97 -1.44 -12.05
C ARG A 482 2.88 -0.71 -11.07
N PHE A 483 2.97 -1.22 -9.84
CA PHE A 483 3.92 -0.73 -8.83
C PHE A 483 5.36 -0.74 -9.39
N GLY A 484 6.12 0.33 -9.16
CA GLY A 484 7.44 0.52 -9.78
C GLY A 484 7.38 1.28 -11.11
N SER A 485 6.26 1.94 -11.42
CA SER A 485 6.12 2.75 -12.65
C SER A 485 7.05 3.96 -12.67
N LYS A 486 7.22 4.63 -11.52
CA LYS A 486 8.23 5.64 -11.24
C LYS A 486 8.85 5.38 -9.88
N VAL A 487 10.10 5.81 -9.71
CA VAL A 487 10.86 5.65 -8.47
C VAL A 487 11.66 6.91 -8.19
N ALA A 488 11.80 7.27 -6.92
CA ALA A 488 12.66 8.36 -6.44
C ALA A 488 13.28 7.99 -5.08
N THR A 489 14.45 8.53 -4.76
CA THR A 489 15.09 8.33 -3.45
C THR A 489 15.90 9.54 -3.02
N ASN A 490 15.90 9.82 -1.72
CA ASN A 490 16.79 10.78 -1.06
C ASN A 490 17.96 10.08 -0.32
N GLY A 491 18.15 8.76 -0.55
CA GLY A 491 19.15 7.92 0.12
C GLY A 491 18.68 7.30 1.44
N VAL A 492 17.56 7.76 2.00
CA VAL A 492 16.97 7.24 3.25
C VAL A 492 15.59 6.65 3.00
N ASP A 493 14.74 7.42 2.30
CA ASP A 493 13.40 7.04 1.90
C ASP A 493 13.37 6.67 0.40
N VAL A 494 12.42 5.82 0.04
CA VAL A 494 12.18 5.36 -1.34
C VAL A 494 10.72 5.60 -1.69
N ALA A 495 10.45 6.47 -2.66
CA ALA A 495 9.11 6.71 -3.20
C ALA A 495 8.90 5.88 -4.48
N ILE A 496 7.77 5.18 -4.57
CA ILE A 496 7.43 4.30 -5.70
C ILE A 496 5.98 4.54 -6.09
N SER A 497 5.70 4.74 -7.38
CA SER A 497 4.32 4.90 -7.86
C SER A 497 3.71 3.61 -8.39
N SER A 498 2.39 3.52 -8.23
CA SER A 498 1.49 2.54 -8.83
C SER A 498 0.47 3.27 -9.68
N VAL A 499 0.61 3.18 -11.00
CA VAL A 499 -0.35 3.78 -11.94
C VAL A 499 -1.26 2.68 -12.46
N LYS A 500 -2.30 2.36 -11.69
CA LYS A 500 -3.22 1.28 -12.05
C LYS A 500 -3.88 1.57 -13.38
N LYS A 501 -3.79 0.65 -14.34
CA LYS A 501 -4.46 0.76 -15.63
C LYS A 501 -5.19 -0.54 -15.94
N ASP A 502 -6.48 -0.56 -15.66
CA ASP A 502 -7.34 -1.66 -16.10
C ASP A 502 -8.41 -1.16 -17.07
N SER A 503 -8.96 -2.06 -17.89
CA SER A 503 -9.86 -1.70 -18.98
C SER A 503 -11.29 -1.33 -18.51
N ASN A 504 -11.61 -1.50 -17.22
CA ASN A 504 -12.96 -1.36 -16.67
C ASN A 504 -13.03 -0.52 -15.36
N SER A 505 -11.93 0.03 -14.88
CA SER A 505 -11.76 0.73 -13.61
C SER A 505 -10.90 1.97 -13.83
N TYR A 506 -11.48 3.05 -13.32
CA TYR A 506 -10.88 4.31 -12.96
C TYR A 506 -9.42 4.17 -12.55
N ALA A 507 -8.48 4.65 -13.39
CA ALA A 507 -7.06 4.66 -13.06
C ALA A 507 -6.85 5.57 -11.84
N ILE A 508 -6.84 4.99 -10.64
CA ILE A 508 -6.47 5.67 -9.40
C ILE A 508 -4.98 5.41 -9.23
N GLY A 509 -4.20 6.48 -9.31
CA GLY A 509 -2.78 6.43 -9.03
C GLY A 509 -2.52 6.42 -7.52
N SER A 510 -1.42 5.80 -7.09
CA SER A 510 -0.94 5.90 -5.71
C SER A 510 0.58 5.96 -5.68
N VAL A 511 1.12 6.51 -4.60
CA VAL A 511 2.56 6.55 -4.32
C VAL A 511 2.80 5.98 -2.94
N GLN A 512 3.73 5.04 -2.84
CA GLN A 512 4.17 4.47 -1.58
C GLN A 512 5.53 5.04 -1.22
N ILE A 513 5.70 5.57 -0.01
CA ILE A 513 7.02 5.82 0.57
C ILE A 513 7.39 4.68 1.50
N PHE A 514 8.56 4.10 1.24
CA PHE A 514 9.20 3.12 2.11
C PHE A 514 10.37 3.75 2.86
N THR A 515 10.42 3.52 4.16
CA THR A 515 11.57 3.89 5.00
C THR A 515 12.18 2.63 5.58
N ARG A 516 13.51 2.52 5.50
CA ARG A 516 14.24 1.35 6.00
C ARG A 516 14.08 1.21 7.53
N ASN A 517 13.63 0.04 7.98
CA ASN A 517 13.62 -0.31 9.39
C ASN A 517 14.88 -1.12 9.73
N GLY A 518 15.77 -0.56 10.54
CA GLY A 518 17.05 -1.18 10.89
C GLY A 518 18.19 -0.85 9.92
N THR A 519 19.12 -1.79 9.74
CA THR A 519 20.38 -1.56 9.01
C THR A 519 20.33 -1.92 7.52
N ASP A 520 19.35 -2.71 7.10
CA ASP A 520 19.16 -3.14 5.71
C ASP A 520 17.66 -3.17 5.35
N TRP A 521 17.37 -3.43 4.08
CA TRP A 521 16.01 -3.41 3.51
C TRP A 521 15.31 -4.78 3.52
N SER A 522 15.90 -5.79 4.18
CA SER A 522 15.49 -7.20 4.05
C SER A 522 15.26 -7.93 5.37
N THR A 523 15.87 -7.48 6.47
CA THR A 523 15.81 -8.13 7.77
C THR A 523 14.56 -7.76 8.55
N LEU A 524 14.16 -6.49 8.49
CA LEU A 524 12.88 -6.01 9.01
C LEU A 524 12.07 -5.43 7.85
N ALA A 525 10.75 -5.62 7.89
CA ALA A 525 9.87 -5.00 6.92
C ALA A 525 10.01 -3.47 7.00
N PRO A 526 10.26 -2.76 5.90
CA PRO A 526 10.29 -1.30 5.90
C PRO A 526 8.91 -0.74 6.27
N SER A 527 8.88 0.43 6.91
CA SER A 527 7.62 1.14 7.12
C SER A 527 7.11 1.66 5.79
N GLU A 528 5.81 1.60 5.57
CA GLU A 528 5.17 2.02 4.31
C GLU A 528 4.06 3.03 4.60
N VAL A 529 4.06 4.13 3.85
CA VAL A 529 2.99 5.13 3.86
C VAL A 529 2.46 5.29 2.45
N ILE A 530 1.13 5.24 2.29
CA ILE A 530 0.45 5.26 0.99
C ILE A 530 -0.20 6.64 0.79
N PHE A 531 0.15 7.29 -0.31
CA PHE A 531 -0.42 8.55 -0.77
C PHE A 531 -1.31 8.29 -1.98
N ASP A 532 -2.48 8.91 -1.99
CA ASP A 532 -3.36 8.99 -3.14
C ASP A 532 -4.10 10.34 -3.13
N SER A 533 -4.70 10.70 -4.25
CA SER A 533 -5.46 11.94 -4.39
C SER A 533 -6.96 11.79 -4.08
N GLY A 534 -7.45 10.56 -3.94
CA GLY A 534 -8.88 10.22 -4.00
C GLY A 534 -9.57 10.49 -5.34
N ILE A 535 -8.87 10.96 -6.38
CA ILE A 535 -9.44 11.32 -7.68
C ILE A 535 -9.28 10.18 -8.68
N GLN A 536 -10.36 9.87 -9.39
CA GLN A 536 -10.38 8.88 -10.46
C GLN A 536 -9.77 9.44 -11.76
N TYR A 537 -9.01 8.61 -12.48
CA TYR A 537 -8.36 8.91 -13.77
C TYR A 537 -7.27 9.98 -13.74
N ASP A 538 -6.80 10.35 -12.56
CA ASP A 538 -5.86 11.46 -12.43
C ASP A 538 -4.40 11.10 -12.74
N GLU A 539 -4.11 9.80 -12.79
CA GLU A 539 -2.76 9.26 -12.96
C GLU A 539 -1.78 9.81 -11.90
N PHE A 540 -2.25 9.93 -10.65
CA PHE A 540 -1.41 10.28 -9.51
C PHE A 540 -0.16 9.38 -9.41
N GLY A 541 1.03 9.99 -9.39
CA GLY A 541 2.29 9.27 -9.50
C GLY A 541 2.79 9.08 -10.94
N SER A 542 2.34 9.90 -11.88
CA SER A 542 2.85 9.98 -13.26
C SER A 542 4.36 10.25 -13.29
N ASP A 543 4.84 11.08 -12.35
CA ASP A 543 6.24 11.31 -12.05
C ASP A 543 6.44 11.72 -10.59
N LEU A 544 7.66 11.54 -10.08
CA LEU A 544 7.99 11.70 -8.66
C LEU A 544 9.28 12.48 -8.45
N ALA A 545 9.28 13.38 -7.47
CA ALA A 545 10.50 13.92 -6.89
C ALA A 545 10.45 13.83 -5.37
N LEU A 546 11.59 13.55 -4.74
CA LEU A 546 11.68 13.30 -3.31
C LEU A 546 12.89 14.02 -2.72
N THR A 547 12.65 14.88 -1.74
CA THR A 547 13.68 15.52 -0.92
C THR A 547 13.71 14.86 0.47
N ALA A 548 14.54 15.38 1.38
CA ALA A 548 14.53 14.94 2.77
C ALA A 548 13.21 15.22 3.50
N ASP A 549 12.42 16.20 3.04
CA ASP A 549 11.25 16.73 3.75
C ASP A 549 10.01 16.95 2.86
N ARG A 550 10.08 16.66 1.56
CA ARG A 550 8.99 16.81 0.59
C ARG A 550 8.89 15.66 -0.39
N LEU A 551 7.66 15.23 -0.63
CA LEU A 551 7.28 14.36 -1.73
C LEU A 551 6.49 15.21 -2.74
N ILE A 552 6.93 15.23 -3.99
CA ILE A 552 6.27 15.92 -5.09
C ILE A 552 5.72 14.86 -6.04
N VAL A 553 4.42 14.90 -6.30
CA VAL A 553 3.70 13.89 -7.08
C VAL A 553 2.95 14.54 -8.23
N GLY A 554 3.30 14.15 -9.45
CA GLY A 554 2.56 14.52 -10.66
C GLY A 554 1.23 13.76 -10.79
N ALA A 555 0.21 14.42 -11.34
CA ALA A 555 -1.06 13.83 -11.74
C ALA A 555 -1.51 14.46 -13.08
N GLU A 556 -0.91 13.96 -14.17
CA GLU A 556 -0.93 14.61 -15.49
C GLU A 556 -2.34 14.76 -16.08
N ASN A 557 -3.21 13.76 -15.92
CA ASN A 557 -4.54 13.74 -16.54
C ASN A 557 -5.52 14.74 -15.94
N VAL A 558 -5.25 15.22 -14.74
CA VAL A 558 -6.01 16.31 -14.11
C VAL A 558 -5.23 17.61 -14.06
N SER A 559 -4.04 17.63 -14.68
CA SER A 559 -3.14 18.78 -14.71
C SER A 559 -2.82 19.33 -13.31
N LYS A 560 -2.47 18.44 -12.36
CA LYS A 560 -2.15 18.79 -10.97
C LYS A 560 -0.78 18.27 -10.55
N THR A 561 -0.22 18.90 -9.53
CA THR A 561 0.93 18.38 -8.80
C THR A 561 0.68 18.55 -7.31
N TYR A 562 0.87 17.48 -6.55
CA TYR A 562 0.64 17.42 -5.12
C TYR A 562 1.98 17.44 -4.40
N ILE A 563 2.08 18.23 -3.33
CA ILE A 563 3.27 18.33 -2.49
C ILE A 563 2.85 17.87 -1.10
N TYR A 564 3.53 16.85 -0.58
CA TYR A 564 3.36 16.38 0.79
C TYR A 564 4.60 16.71 1.60
N ARG A 565 4.39 17.01 2.88
CA ARG A 565 5.46 17.39 3.81
C ARG A 565 5.73 16.30 4.82
N LYS A 566 7.01 16.00 5.03
CA LYS A 566 7.46 15.14 6.13
C LYS A 566 7.35 15.90 7.45
N THR A 567 6.77 15.27 8.47
CA THR A 567 6.65 15.85 9.82
C THR A 567 7.69 15.20 10.73
N GLY A 568 8.68 15.98 11.15
CA GLY A 568 9.84 15.42 11.85
C GLY A 568 10.58 14.42 10.96
N SER A 569 10.69 13.17 11.40
CA SER A 569 11.27 12.06 10.65
C SER A 569 10.25 11.13 9.99
N THR A 570 8.96 11.47 10.06
CA THR A 570 7.86 10.56 9.68
C THR A 570 7.02 11.14 8.54
N TRP A 571 6.61 10.26 7.63
CA TRP A 571 5.69 10.57 6.55
C TRP A 571 4.26 10.28 6.99
N TYR A 572 3.32 11.14 6.62
CA TYR A 572 1.89 10.91 6.82
C TYR A 572 1.18 11.18 5.50
N SER A 573 0.21 10.36 5.12
CA SER A 573 -0.56 10.57 3.88
C SER A 573 -1.45 11.83 3.95
N THR A 574 -1.72 12.29 5.18
CA THR A 574 -2.57 13.45 5.48
C THR A 574 -1.81 14.79 5.48
N THR A 575 -0.48 14.79 5.41
CA THR A 575 0.34 16.02 5.41
C THR A 575 0.48 16.62 4.01
N LEU A 576 -0.65 16.78 3.31
CA LEU A 576 -0.71 17.51 2.05
C LEU A 576 -0.36 18.99 2.31
N ASP A 577 0.77 19.41 1.76
CA ASP A 577 1.36 20.74 1.92
C ASP A 577 0.82 21.71 0.86
N GLN A 578 0.71 21.32 -0.40
CA GLN A 578 0.16 22.18 -1.45
C GLN A 578 -0.34 21.35 -2.65
N VAL A 579 -1.34 21.88 -3.37
CA VAL A 579 -1.71 21.40 -4.71
C VAL A 579 -1.48 22.52 -5.70
N ILE A 580 -0.61 22.27 -6.68
CA ILE A 580 -0.29 23.22 -7.75
C ILE A 580 -1.09 22.86 -9.00
N SER A 581 -1.60 23.88 -9.69
CA SER A 581 -2.32 23.74 -10.96
C SER A 581 -2.00 24.94 -11.86
N PRO A 582 -1.98 24.77 -13.20
CA PRO A 582 -1.58 25.82 -14.15
C PRO A 582 -2.65 26.92 -14.38
N GLY A 583 -3.71 26.98 -13.57
CA GLY A 583 -4.89 27.84 -13.77
C GLY A 583 -6.09 27.11 -14.39
N ALA A 584 -7.21 27.81 -14.57
CA ALA A 584 -8.45 27.21 -15.07
C ALA A 584 -8.39 26.94 -16.60
N GLY A 585 -8.76 25.72 -17.00
CA GLY A 585 -9.23 25.44 -18.38
C GLY A 585 -8.18 24.96 -19.39
N SER A 586 -7.57 23.80 -19.17
CA SER A 586 -7.25 22.76 -20.18
C SER A 586 -6.42 21.65 -19.53
N ASN A 587 -6.68 20.39 -19.88
CA ASN A 587 -5.78 19.30 -19.52
C ASN A 587 -4.57 19.38 -20.46
N ILE A 588 -3.46 19.94 -19.97
CA ILE A 588 -2.24 20.20 -20.74
C ILE A 588 -1.10 19.25 -20.35
N GLY A 589 -1.44 18.13 -19.69
CA GLY A 589 -0.48 17.20 -19.12
C GLY A 589 0.38 17.81 -18.00
N PHE A 590 -0.11 18.83 -17.28
CA PHE A 590 0.66 19.45 -16.20
C PHE A 590 0.90 18.44 -15.07
N GLY A 591 2.15 18.26 -14.67
CA GLY A 591 2.54 17.19 -13.74
C GLY A 591 3.01 15.92 -14.44
N TYR A 592 3.16 15.92 -15.77
CA TYR A 592 3.77 14.78 -16.48
C TYR A 592 5.21 14.54 -16.05
N GLY A 593 6.00 15.61 -15.97
CA GLY A 593 7.37 15.59 -15.47
C GLY A 593 7.48 16.48 -14.24
N VAL A 594 8.16 16.02 -13.19
CA VAL A 594 8.43 16.80 -11.99
C VAL A 594 9.89 16.67 -11.58
N ALA A 595 10.51 17.78 -11.20
CA ALA A 595 11.87 17.78 -10.68
C ALA A 595 12.01 18.84 -9.59
N THR A 596 12.93 18.63 -8.66
CA THR A 596 13.17 19.59 -7.57
C THR A 596 14.64 19.66 -7.21
N SER A 597 15.11 20.86 -6.86
CA SER A 597 16.41 21.08 -6.25
C SER A 597 16.34 22.30 -5.34
N GLY A 598 16.76 22.14 -4.08
CA GLY A 598 16.64 23.19 -3.08
C GLY A 598 15.19 23.68 -2.92
N ASN A 599 14.96 24.96 -3.18
CA ASN A 599 13.65 25.61 -3.06
C ASN A 599 12.83 25.61 -4.36
N THR A 600 13.36 25.00 -5.42
CA THR A 600 12.74 25.03 -6.74
C THR A 600 11.98 23.74 -7.00
N ILE A 601 10.77 23.88 -7.55
CA ILE A 601 10.04 22.80 -8.20
C ILE A 601 9.84 23.18 -9.65
N VAL A 602 10.09 22.22 -10.54
CA VAL A 602 9.85 22.37 -11.97
C VAL A 602 8.80 21.34 -12.39
N ILE A 603 7.76 21.81 -13.08
CA ILE A 603 6.63 20.98 -13.50
C ILE A 603 6.46 21.09 -15.01
N GLY A 604 6.46 19.94 -15.68
CA GLY A 604 6.24 19.80 -17.11
C GLY A 604 4.77 19.71 -17.48
N ALA A 605 4.44 20.28 -18.64
CA ALA A 605 3.14 20.23 -19.29
C ALA A 605 3.35 20.00 -20.80
N PRO A 606 3.72 18.78 -21.22
CA PRO A 606 4.13 18.49 -22.60
C PRO A 606 2.99 18.62 -23.63
N GLU A 607 1.73 18.61 -23.19
CA GLU A 607 0.56 18.78 -24.05
C GLU A 607 0.09 20.25 -24.10
N ASN A 608 0.91 21.18 -23.63
CA ASN A 608 0.59 22.60 -23.71
C ASN A 608 0.73 23.11 -25.15
N ASP A 609 -0.36 23.68 -25.66
CA ASP A 609 -0.48 24.12 -27.05
C ASP A 609 -0.17 25.61 -27.29
N SER A 610 0.32 26.34 -26.29
CA SER A 610 0.35 27.82 -26.37
C SER A 610 1.25 28.39 -27.47
N VAL A 611 2.26 27.65 -27.93
CA VAL A 611 3.14 28.06 -29.05
C VAL A 611 3.06 27.13 -30.27
N GLY A 612 2.24 26.07 -30.19
CA GLY A 612 1.99 25.09 -31.24
C GLY A 612 1.47 23.77 -30.66
N SER A 613 0.88 22.91 -31.49
CA SER A 613 0.23 21.68 -30.99
C SER A 613 1.25 20.73 -30.34
N ASN A 614 1.00 20.31 -29.11
CA ASN A 614 1.91 19.55 -28.25
C ASN A 614 3.33 20.15 -28.22
N SER A 615 3.42 21.48 -28.24
CA SER A 615 4.70 22.20 -28.13
C SER A 615 5.35 21.97 -26.77
N GLY A 616 4.52 21.84 -25.73
CA GLY A 616 4.94 21.65 -24.36
C GLY A 616 5.36 22.94 -23.67
N SER A 617 5.41 22.89 -22.34
CA SER A 617 5.88 23.98 -21.48
C SER A 617 6.40 23.40 -20.17
N ILE A 618 7.26 24.15 -19.48
CA ILE A 618 7.57 23.91 -18.07
C ILE A 618 7.18 25.14 -17.25
N PHE A 619 6.93 24.89 -15.97
CA PHE A 619 6.59 25.89 -14.98
C PHE A 619 7.55 25.74 -13.81
N THR A 620 8.22 26.82 -13.45
CA THR A 620 9.15 26.86 -12.32
C THR A 620 8.47 27.55 -11.16
N TYR A 621 8.53 26.93 -9.99
CA TYR A 621 7.99 27.45 -8.75
C TYR A 621 9.10 27.54 -7.73
N GLU A 622 9.10 28.62 -6.95
CA GLU A 622 10.07 28.83 -5.88
C GLU A 622 9.38 28.91 -4.54
N LYS A 623 10.04 28.34 -3.54
CA LYS A 623 9.58 28.44 -2.18
C LYS A 623 9.74 29.87 -1.67
N THR A 624 8.64 30.53 -1.29
CA THR A 624 8.67 31.83 -0.64
C THR A 624 8.77 31.66 0.87
N GLY A 625 9.63 32.43 1.53
CA GLY A 625 9.69 32.41 2.99
C GLY A 625 8.36 32.92 3.57
N SER A 626 7.68 32.07 4.36
CA SER A 626 6.43 32.34 5.08
C SER A 626 6.29 33.80 5.54
N ASN A 627 5.61 34.65 4.76
CA ASN A 627 5.00 35.95 5.14
C ASN A 627 4.56 36.86 3.97
N ASN A 628 4.49 36.39 2.72
CA ASN A 628 4.02 37.24 1.62
C ASN A 628 2.60 36.90 1.18
N TRP A 629 1.84 37.95 0.90
CA TRP A 629 0.47 37.92 0.40
C TRP A 629 0.35 37.04 -0.84
N ALA A 630 -0.53 36.02 -0.77
CA ALA A 630 -0.89 35.19 -1.90
C ALA A 630 -1.88 35.93 -2.82
N GLN A 631 -1.71 35.80 -4.14
CA GLN A 631 -2.72 36.22 -5.10
C GLN A 631 -3.95 35.30 -4.94
N SER A 632 -5.08 35.83 -4.48
CA SER A 632 -6.28 35.02 -4.24
C SER A 632 -7.12 34.79 -5.49
N ASP A 633 -7.14 35.73 -6.44
CA ASP A 633 -7.90 35.66 -7.70
C ASP A 633 -7.31 36.62 -8.77
N GLU A 634 -7.46 36.28 -10.05
CA GLU A 634 -7.26 37.21 -11.18
C GLU A 634 -8.63 37.72 -11.65
N LEU A 635 -8.91 39.02 -11.48
CA LEU A 635 -10.15 39.63 -11.95
C LEU A 635 -10.04 39.96 -13.44
N LEU A 636 -10.58 39.07 -14.28
CA LEU A 636 -10.74 39.32 -15.70
C LEU A 636 -12.14 39.92 -16.00
N PRO A 637 -12.29 40.78 -17.03
CA PRO A 637 -13.61 41.16 -17.52
C PRO A 637 -14.35 39.90 -18.01
N GLY A 638 -15.61 39.70 -17.61
CA GLY A 638 -16.38 38.50 -17.99
C GLY A 638 -16.53 38.32 -19.51
N GLU A 639 -16.38 37.09 -19.98
CA GLU A 639 -16.18 36.70 -21.41
C GLU A 639 -17.30 37.07 -22.41
N ASN A 640 -18.39 37.72 -21.97
CA ASN A 640 -19.57 37.99 -22.80
C ASN A 640 -19.84 39.49 -23.06
N GLN A 641 -18.83 40.36 -22.95
CA GLN A 641 -18.98 41.80 -23.24
C GLN A 641 -18.20 42.19 -24.54
N PRO A 642 -18.88 42.76 -25.56
CA PRO A 642 -18.35 42.87 -26.93
C PRO A 642 -17.43 44.08 -27.20
N SER A 643 -16.59 44.51 -26.26
CA SER A 643 -15.71 45.67 -26.46
C SER A 643 -14.24 45.36 -26.20
N HIS A 644 -13.66 44.43 -26.98
CA HIS A 644 -12.21 44.23 -27.05
C HIS A 644 -11.66 44.83 -28.36
N ASN A 645 -11.38 46.12 -28.34
CA ASN A 645 -10.54 46.77 -29.36
C ASN A 645 -9.39 47.54 -28.69
N GLY A 646 -8.44 46.81 -28.11
CA GLY A 646 -7.04 47.26 -27.89
C GLY A 646 -6.79 48.55 -27.09
N ALA A 647 -7.75 49.09 -26.36
CA ALA A 647 -7.60 50.33 -25.61
C ALA A 647 -8.51 50.45 -24.37
N ASP A 648 -9.01 49.34 -23.83
CA ASP A 648 -9.70 49.42 -22.54
C ASP A 648 -8.68 49.70 -21.41
N ARG A 649 -9.19 50.32 -20.35
CA ARG A 649 -8.40 50.74 -19.18
C ARG A 649 -8.97 50.06 -17.93
N PHE A 650 -9.24 48.77 -18.04
CA PHE A 650 -9.67 47.97 -16.90
C PHE A 650 -8.56 47.99 -15.82
N GLY A 651 -8.93 48.19 -14.56
CA GLY A 651 -7.96 48.39 -13.47
C GLY A 651 -7.32 49.78 -13.36
N ASN A 652 -7.69 50.76 -14.18
CA ASN A 652 -7.08 52.10 -14.17
C ASN A 652 -7.43 52.97 -12.92
N THR A 653 -8.30 52.48 -12.03
CA THR A 653 -8.52 53.03 -10.70
C THR A 653 -8.87 51.89 -9.75
N ILE A 654 -8.12 51.76 -8.66
CA ILE A 654 -8.29 50.77 -7.59
C ILE A 654 -8.46 51.54 -6.28
N ALA A 655 -9.36 51.10 -5.41
CA ALA A 655 -9.55 51.68 -4.09
C ALA A 655 -9.60 50.54 -3.07
N THR A 656 -8.62 50.52 -2.17
CA THR A 656 -8.45 49.47 -1.17
C THR A 656 -8.97 49.93 0.20
N ASP A 657 -9.42 49.00 1.04
CA ASP A 657 -9.71 49.24 2.46
C ASP A 657 -9.30 48.02 3.29
N GLY A 658 -8.32 48.19 4.18
CA GLY A 658 -7.75 47.10 4.99
C GLY A 658 -6.96 46.07 4.17
N ASP A 659 -7.20 44.79 4.47
CA ASP A 659 -6.48 43.63 3.89
C ASP A 659 -7.03 43.17 2.53
N TYR A 660 -7.86 44.00 1.87
CA TYR A 660 -8.49 43.68 0.58
C TYR A 660 -8.27 44.82 -0.43
N MET A 661 -8.05 44.42 -1.70
CA MET A 661 -7.93 45.33 -2.85
C MET A 661 -9.27 45.76 -3.41
#